data_AF-R9MFF9-F1
#
_entry.id   AF-R9MFF9-F1
#
_cell.length_a   1.000
_cell.length_b   1.000
_cell.length_c   1.000
_cell.angle_alpha   90.00
_cell.angle_beta   90.00
_cell.angle_gamma   90.00
#
_symmetry.space_group_name_H-M   'P 1'
#
loop_
_entity.id
_entity.type
_entity.pdbx_description
1 polymer ?
#
loop_
_entity_poly.entity_id
_entity_poly.type
_entity_poly.pdbx_seq_one_letter_code
_entity_poly.pdbx_strand_id
1 'polypeptide(L)'
;MRKAQKKQAEDFVRLLADAHNELKKYIENKNYEPAADLLGECQRGAIELGGLIEKTEGEDQHTVLLLEEYCESIYQLYEQISGNQEVQANKLYKRLRQALIRVENSIKNDIKARLEIVFMPYKASMWDSLESIWEAAKEDPDCDAYVVPIPYYDRNSDYSLGQCHYEGEKFPDYVEIVDYHTYHLENRRPDIIYIHNPYDEHNYVTSVDPQYYSYKLKDYTEQLVYVPYYIYEEPAKPDSKATIEFCSRYVSSGILNADKVIVQSENFRRALINALLVYRGMDREFWEKKVIALGSPKHDKVTNEDINKLHIPESWERLIKRPDGSRKRVIFYNTSLNALLRYGEQMNRKIRSVLRFFYENRETGILLWRPHPLVQATIESMRPELWEEYKEITDAYRKEGWGIYDDTPDFHAAFALSDAYYGDYSSLLLLYQETWKPVLQQNADILDYRKRFVTDRLYYDGEYVWGTAREFNGLFRINPETFEIKYMGQFPDENPEEYRLFYGIAQYGGKLYFCPHNAKYIGVYDKVSKEFSSVALKEDIKDIERKFSGILVFGKFIYLYGGRANTIVQLDAESNKIIYIEDWIKEIVKHQEDYFDFHILSGCIYNGSLYCPGSGTKGILRISLIDLSYEFISYASDRADCFADIINQDETLWLRPDGSGFISKLDLRTRILERMGKINESSSVCKINGDIYYFSVTEPYFYKINIESEEMVKIPAEEGIYSVCPAGDEILMTTYLTGNLYVFDTVSMETLKVEMTLKENDILEQNDWEMLRCIREYNQYVSESGYVNLKKILEGNLKNKNRKQGAGNSDCGKKIHENMKGLIE
;
A
#
# COMPACT_ATOMS: atom_id res chain seq x y z
N MET A 1 15.79 36.71 18.35
CA MET A 1 16.48 37.20 17.13
C MET A 1 16.56 36.07 16.12
N ARG A 2 16.48 36.29 14.79
CA ARG A 2 16.67 35.19 13.82
C ARG A 2 18.06 34.56 13.91
N LYS A 3 18.18 33.25 13.67
CA LYS A 3 19.45 32.51 13.74
C LYS A 3 20.56 33.16 12.93
N ALA A 4 20.30 33.50 11.66
CA ALA A 4 21.28 34.16 10.80
C ALA A 4 21.76 35.53 11.35
N GLN A 5 20.87 36.32 11.93
CA GLN A 5 21.20 37.62 12.54
C GLN A 5 22.01 37.43 13.82
N LYS A 6 21.67 36.43 14.64
CA LYS A 6 22.45 36.10 15.85
C LYS A 6 23.85 35.66 15.49
N LYS A 7 24.00 34.82 14.46
CA LYS A 7 25.32 34.42 13.94
C LYS A 7 26.11 35.62 13.42
N GLN A 8 25.47 36.52 12.68
CA GLN A 8 26.09 37.77 12.25
C GLN A 8 26.58 38.61 13.44
N ALA A 9 25.80 38.70 14.52
CA ALA A 9 26.20 39.38 15.74
C ALA A 9 27.42 38.71 16.42
N GLU A 10 27.44 37.38 16.51
CA GLU A 10 28.56 36.61 17.06
C GLU A 10 29.84 36.76 16.23
N ASP A 11 29.73 36.65 14.91
CA ASP A 11 30.86 36.81 13.98
C ASP A 11 31.39 38.26 14.02
N PHE A 12 30.50 39.25 14.17
CA PHE A 12 30.90 40.64 14.31
C PHE A 12 31.67 40.90 15.62
N VAL A 13 31.23 40.29 16.72
CA VAL A 13 31.96 40.36 17.99
C VAL A 13 33.35 39.72 17.88
N ARG A 14 33.50 38.61 17.14
CA ARG A 14 34.83 38.03 16.85
C ARG A 14 35.71 38.98 16.03
N LEU A 15 35.14 39.65 15.03
CA LEU A 15 35.87 40.64 14.24
C LEU A 15 36.37 41.80 15.11
N LEU A 16 35.57 42.29 16.07
CA LEU A 16 36.01 43.28 17.04
C LEU A 16 37.16 42.78 17.93
N ALA A 17 37.14 41.50 18.32
CA ALA A 17 38.21 40.90 19.09
C ALA A 17 39.53 40.84 18.30
N ASP A 18 39.45 40.55 17.00
CA ASP A 18 40.60 40.58 16.09
C ASP A 18 41.13 42.01 15.90
N ALA A 19 40.24 42.99 15.77
CA ALA A 19 40.61 44.40 15.74
C ALA A 19 41.35 44.84 17.03
N HIS A 20 40.99 44.31 18.20
CA HIS A 20 41.74 44.59 19.44
C HIS A 20 43.18 44.05 19.40
N ASN A 21 43.41 42.92 18.73
CA ASN A 21 44.77 42.37 18.58
C ASN A 21 45.64 43.28 17.71
N GLU A 22 45.09 43.83 16.62
CA GLU A 22 45.80 44.81 15.77
C GLU A 22 45.99 46.15 16.48
N LEU A 23 44.97 46.63 17.21
CA LEU A 23 45.07 47.84 18.03
C LEU A 23 46.22 47.75 19.02
N LYS A 24 46.38 46.60 19.68
CA LYS A 24 47.50 46.36 20.61
C LYS A 24 48.85 46.55 19.93
N LYS A 25 49.03 46.04 18.70
CA LYS A 25 50.28 46.20 17.93
C LYS A 25 50.54 47.67 17.57
N TYR A 26 49.51 48.42 17.19
CA TYR A 26 49.66 49.85 16.88
C TYR A 26 50.13 50.65 18.10
N ILE A 27 49.55 50.38 19.28
CA ILE A 27 49.96 51.04 20.52
C ILE A 27 51.38 50.64 20.94
N GLU A 28 51.76 49.36 20.84
CA GLU A 28 53.13 48.90 21.14
C GLU A 28 54.18 49.57 20.23
N ASN A 29 53.83 49.80 18.97
CA ASN A 29 54.68 50.47 17.98
C ASN A 29 54.55 52.00 17.98
N LYS A 30 53.76 52.58 18.89
CA LYS A 30 53.49 54.04 19.00
C LYS A 30 52.86 54.67 17.74
N ASN A 31 52.13 53.87 16.97
CA ASN A 31 51.37 54.32 15.79
C ASN A 31 49.97 54.76 16.22
N TYR A 32 49.86 55.96 16.81
CA TYR A 32 48.63 56.41 17.47
C TYR A 32 47.50 56.84 16.52
N GLU A 33 47.83 57.37 15.34
CA GLU A 33 46.83 57.79 14.34
C GLU A 33 46.05 56.57 13.77
N PRO A 34 46.69 55.51 13.26
CA PRO A 34 45.99 54.27 12.89
C PRO A 34 45.23 53.61 14.05
N ALA A 35 45.73 53.73 15.29
CA ALA A 35 45.05 53.20 16.46
C ALA A 35 43.75 53.97 16.77
N ALA A 36 43.76 55.29 16.63
CA ALA A 36 42.59 56.15 16.82
C ALA A 36 41.53 55.89 15.75
N ASP A 37 41.94 55.71 14.49
CA ASP A 37 41.03 55.36 13.40
C ASP A 37 40.35 54.00 13.63
N LEU A 38 41.13 52.97 14.01
CA LEU A 38 40.60 51.63 14.29
C LEU A 38 39.66 51.62 15.50
N LEU A 39 39.92 52.42 16.53
CA LEU A 39 38.99 52.62 17.65
C LEU A 39 37.68 53.26 17.18
N GLY A 40 37.75 54.27 16.31
CA GLY A 40 36.57 54.88 15.71
C GLY A 40 35.75 53.90 14.87
N GLU A 41 36.40 53.02 14.11
CA GLU A 41 35.74 51.93 13.38
C GLU A 41 35.08 50.91 14.32
N CYS A 42 35.78 50.49 15.38
CA CYS A 42 35.23 49.58 16.39
C CYS A 42 33.98 50.17 17.07
N GLN A 43 33.99 51.48 17.35
CA GLN A 43 32.86 52.16 17.98
C GLN A 43 31.65 52.23 17.06
N ARG A 44 31.84 52.67 15.80
CA ARG A 44 30.76 52.68 14.79
C ARG A 44 30.16 51.31 14.62
N GLY A 45 31.00 50.29 14.51
CA GLY A 45 30.58 48.90 14.40
C GLY A 45 29.73 48.43 15.59
N ALA A 46 30.15 48.74 16.82
CA ALA A 46 29.39 48.37 18.01
C ALA A 46 28.04 49.09 18.12
N ILE A 47 27.95 50.35 17.65
CA ILE A 47 26.68 51.08 17.56
C ILE A 47 25.73 50.42 16.56
N GLU A 48 26.23 50.06 15.37
CA GLU A 48 25.42 49.34 14.37
C GLU A 48 24.91 47.99 14.88
N LEU A 49 25.77 47.23 15.59
CA LEU A 49 25.38 45.99 16.23
C LEU A 49 24.33 46.22 17.33
N GLY A 50 24.49 47.27 18.14
CA GLY A 50 23.51 47.66 19.16
C GLY A 50 22.15 47.95 18.55
N GLY A 51 22.10 48.75 17.49
CA GLY A 51 20.86 49.07 16.78
C GLY A 51 20.19 47.86 16.11
N LEU A 52 20.97 46.87 15.65
CA LEU A 52 20.42 45.60 15.16
C LEU A 52 19.75 44.81 16.30
N ILE A 53 20.40 44.69 17.45
CA ILE A 53 19.88 43.98 18.62
C ILE A 53 18.64 44.69 19.15
N GLU A 54 18.68 46.00 19.31
CA GLU A 54 17.57 46.84 19.74
C GLU A 54 16.34 46.68 18.83
N LYS A 55 16.54 46.72 17.50
CA LYS A 55 15.45 46.53 16.52
C LYS A 55 14.80 45.14 16.60
N THR A 56 15.54 44.12 17.05
CA THR A 56 15.09 42.73 17.04
C THR A 56 14.58 42.23 18.39
N GLU A 57 15.20 42.66 19.49
CA GLU A 57 14.90 42.21 20.86
C GLU A 57 14.26 43.31 21.74
N GLY A 58 14.30 44.57 21.31
CA GLY A 58 13.82 45.73 22.07
C GLY A 58 14.93 46.52 22.78
N GLU A 59 14.62 47.77 23.15
CA GLU A 59 15.57 48.73 23.75
C GLU A 59 16.07 48.30 25.15
N ASP A 60 15.24 47.60 25.92
CA ASP A 60 15.57 47.16 27.29
C ASP A 60 16.49 45.92 27.36
N GLN A 61 17.00 45.43 26.23
CA GLN A 61 17.77 44.19 26.19
C GLN A 61 19.16 44.38 26.81
N HIS A 62 19.56 43.47 27.72
CA HIS A 62 20.80 43.59 28.51
C HIS A 62 22.07 43.75 27.64
N THR A 63 22.09 43.07 26.48
CA THR A 63 23.20 43.14 25.53
C THR A 63 23.45 44.55 24.98
N VAL A 64 22.40 45.37 24.82
CA VAL A 64 22.52 46.76 24.33
C VAL A 64 23.28 47.60 25.35
N LEU A 65 22.95 47.49 26.65
CA LEU A 65 23.66 48.17 27.73
C LEU A 65 25.15 47.80 27.78
N LEU A 66 25.47 46.51 27.55
CA LEU A 66 26.87 46.06 27.51
C LEU A 66 27.64 46.62 26.31
N LEU A 67 26.97 46.81 25.17
CA LEU A 67 27.56 47.46 24.00
C LEU A 67 27.77 48.96 24.22
N GLU A 68 26.87 49.63 24.94
CA GLU A 68 27.06 51.03 25.36
C GLU A 68 28.27 51.19 26.29
N GLU A 69 28.41 50.32 27.30
CA GLU A 69 29.58 50.29 28.19
C GLU A 69 30.90 50.05 27.41
N TYR A 70 30.83 49.22 26.37
CA TYR A 70 31.96 48.96 25.48
C TYR A 70 32.29 50.18 24.61
N CYS A 71 31.29 50.84 24.03
CA CYS A 71 31.45 52.08 23.26
C CYS A 71 32.04 53.21 24.09
N GLU A 72 31.61 53.36 25.35
CA GLU A 72 32.17 54.33 26.30
C GLU A 72 33.63 54.00 26.62
N SER A 73 33.94 52.71 26.81
CA SER A 73 35.33 52.29 27.02
C SER A 73 36.22 52.58 25.80
N ILE A 74 35.70 52.47 24.58
CA ILE A 74 36.41 52.88 23.36
C ILE A 74 36.63 54.40 23.33
N TYR A 75 35.60 55.19 23.62
CA TYR A 75 35.67 56.65 23.57
C TYR A 75 36.73 57.19 24.54
N GLN A 76 36.74 56.71 25.78
CA GLN A 76 37.75 57.10 26.77
C GLN A 76 39.18 56.78 26.33
N LEU A 77 39.37 55.68 25.59
CA LEU A 77 40.67 55.29 25.07
C LEU A 77 41.08 56.16 23.88
N TYR A 78 40.13 56.49 23.01
CA TYR A 78 40.34 57.43 21.92
C TYR A 78 40.84 58.78 22.46
N GLU A 79 40.17 59.35 23.47
CA GLU A 79 40.60 60.60 24.11
C GLU A 79 42.00 60.51 24.74
N GLN A 80 42.33 59.40 25.39
CA GLN A 80 43.67 59.19 25.99
C GLN A 80 44.77 59.15 24.93
N ILE A 81 44.53 58.48 23.81
CA ILE A 81 45.49 58.34 22.71
C ILE A 81 45.63 59.67 21.96
N SER A 82 44.52 60.35 21.64
CA SER A 82 44.53 61.67 21.00
C SER A 82 45.13 62.77 21.89
N GLY A 83 45.05 62.62 23.22
CA GLY A 83 45.67 63.50 24.21
C GLY A 83 47.16 63.27 24.46
N ASN A 84 47.83 62.40 23.67
CA ASN A 84 49.24 62.01 23.84
C ASN A 84 49.57 61.43 25.23
N GLN A 85 48.62 60.80 25.90
CA GLN A 85 48.88 60.13 27.17
C GLN A 85 49.55 58.77 26.92
N GLU A 86 50.54 58.40 27.73
CA GLU A 86 51.22 57.12 27.58
C GLU A 86 50.30 55.98 28.06
N VAL A 87 49.80 55.16 27.14
CA VAL A 87 48.87 54.07 27.43
C VAL A 87 49.58 52.72 27.40
N GLN A 88 49.43 51.93 28.47
CA GLN A 88 49.97 50.56 28.51
C GLN A 88 49.12 49.62 27.64
N ALA A 89 49.64 49.23 26.48
CA ALA A 89 48.96 48.38 25.49
C ALA A 89 48.32 47.12 26.09
N ASN A 90 49.02 46.42 26.99
CA ASN A 90 48.49 45.22 27.65
C ASN A 90 47.29 45.49 28.56
N LYS A 91 47.27 46.63 29.27
CA LYS A 91 46.18 47.01 30.17
C LYS A 91 44.94 47.41 29.37
N LEU A 92 45.14 48.16 28.28
CA LEU A 92 44.10 48.55 27.33
C LEU A 92 43.45 47.32 26.69
N TYR A 93 44.27 46.45 26.11
CA TYR A 93 43.80 45.23 25.46
C TYR A 93 42.97 44.36 26.42
N LYS A 94 43.43 44.21 27.66
CA LYS A 94 42.69 43.45 28.68
C LYS A 94 41.33 44.07 29.00
N ARG A 95 41.24 45.40 29.10
CA ARG A 95 39.98 46.12 29.35
C ARG A 95 38.97 45.91 28.22
N LEU A 96 39.38 46.15 26.97
CA LEU A 96 38.51 45.99 25.81
C LEU A 96 38.05 44.55 25.62
N ARG A 97 38.96 43.58 25.79
CA ARG A 97 38.64 42.16 25.71
C ARG A 97 37.66 41.71 26.80
N GLN A 98 37.79 42.24 28.02
CA GLN A 98 36.84 41.94 29.11
C GLN A 98 35.43 42.45 28.83
N ALA A 99 35.31 43.67 28.30
CA ALA A 99 34.02 44.23 27.90
C ALA A 99 33.40 43.40 26.76
N LEU A 100 34.19 43.04 25.76
CA LEU A 100 33.73 42.25 24.62
C LEU A 100 33.32 40.82 24.99
N ILE A 101 34.02 40.17 25.94
CA ILE A 101 33.61 38.85 26.48
C ILE A 101 32.24 38.93 27.17
N ARG A 102 31.92 40.04 27.86
CA ARG A 102 30.59 40.23 28.47
C ARG A 102 29.53 40.32 27.39
N VAL A 103 29.78 41.09 26.33
CA VAL A 103 28.89 41.19 25.16
C VAL A 103 28.71 39.82 24.49
N GLU A 104 29.80 39.09 24.24
CA GLU A 104 29.78 37.74 23.64
C GLU A 104 28.92 36.77 24.48
N ASN A 105 29.12 36.75 25.80
CA ASN A 105 28.33 35.91 26.70
C ASN A 105 26.85 36.31 26.72
N SER A 106 26.55 37.61 26.67
CA SER A 106 25.18 38.12 26.63
C SER A 106 24.47 37.75 25.33
N ILE A 107 25.13 37.92 24.17
CA ILE A 107 24.59 37.46 22.88
C ILE A 107 24.33 35.96 22.91
N LYS A 108 25.26 35.18 23.46
CA LYS A 108 25.13 33.73 23.49
C LYS A 108 23.97 33.26 24.37
N ASN A 109 23.86 33.80 25.58
CA ASN A 109 22.99 33.27 26.63
C ASN A 109 21.66 34.02 26.79
N ASP A 110 21.65 35.33 26.52
CA ASP A 110 20.50 36.21 26.80
C ASP A 110 19.65 36.49 25.53
N ILE A 111 20.20 36.25 24.33
CA ILE A 111 19.47 36.35 23.05
C ILE A 111 19.12 34.95 22.54
N LYS A 112 17.82 34.62 22.50
CA LYS A 112 17.36 33.35 21.89
C LYS A 112 17.36 33.43 20.37
N ALA A 113 17.85 32.36 19.73
CA ALA A 113 17.74 32.19 18.30
C ALA A 113 16.33 31.73 17.93
N ARG A 114 15.74 32.38 16.93
CA ARG A 114 14.48 31.99 16.30
C ARG A 114 14.75 31.42 14.93
N LEU A 115 14.10 30.30 14.62
CA LEU A 115 14.19 29.68 13.29
C LEU A 115 13.18 30.29 12.35
N GLU A 116 13.59 30.55 11.12
CA GLU A 116 12.68 30.94 10.04
C GLU A 116 12.35 29.73 9.17
N ILE A 117 11.08 29.34 9.16
CA ILE A 117 10.56 28.17 8.44
C ILE A 117 9.56 28.65 7.39
N VAL A 118 9.73 28.19 6.15
CA VAL A 118 8.77 28.48 5.07
C VAL A 118 8.23 27.22 4.43
N PHE A 119 6.91 27.20 4.24
CA PHE A 119 6.17 26.16 3.54
C PHE A 119 5.81 26.66 2.14
N MET A 120 6.19 25.92 1.10
CA MET A 120 5.98 26.33 -0.30
C MET A 120 5.06 25.35 -1.06
N PRO A 121 3.76 25.30 -0.71
CA PRO A 121 2.80 24.46 -1.42
C PRO A 121 2.43 25.06 -2.78
N TYR A 122 2.16 24.22 -3.78
CA TYR A 122 1.73 24.68 -5.12
C TYR A 122 0.24 24.45 -5.41
N LYS A 123 -0.44 23.61 -4.61
CA LYS A 123 -1.87 23.31 -4.73
C LYS A 123 -2.55 23.31 -3.36
N ALA A 124 -3.69 23.98 -3.26
CA ALA A 124 -4.44 24.09 -1.99
C ALA A 124 -5.04 22.75 -1.55
N SER A 125 -5.51 21.94 -2.52
CA SER A 125 -6.05 20.58 -2.26
C SER A 125 -5.02 19.57 -1.72
N MET A 126 -3.74 19.93 -1.71
CA MET A 126 -2.64 19.10 -1.20
C MET A 126 -2.00 19.71 0.05
N TRP A 127 -2.63 20.74 0.64
CA TRP A 127 -2.12 21.42 1.83
C TRP A 127 -2.08 20.51 3.07
N ASP A 128 -2.99 19.54 3.14
CA ASP A 128 -3.06 18.50 4.17
C ASP A 128 -1.75 17.68 4.32
N SER A 129 -0.82 17.75 3.37
CA SER A 129 0.51 17.14 3.47
C SER A 129 1.53 17.96 4.26
N LEU A 130 1.24 19.21 4.61
CA LEU A 130 2.13 20.14 5.32
C LEU A 130 1.46 20.79 6.54
N GLU A 131 0.12 20.82 6.58
CA GLU A 131 -0.70 21.54 7.56
C GLU A 131 -0.27 21.29 9.02
N SER A 132 -0.20 20.03 9.46
CA SER A 132 0.13 19.73 10.87
C SER A 132 1.58 20.07 11.26
N ILE A 133 2.50 20.13 10.28
CA ILE A 133 3.88 20.61 10.51
C ILE A 133 3.84 22.13 10.70
N TRP A 134 3.09 22.84 9.87
CA TRP A 134 2.92 24.28 9.98
C TRP A 134 2.24 24.69 11.28
N GLU A 135 1.19 23.97 11.70
CA GLU A 135 0.53 24.20 12.99
C GLU A 135 1.53 24.08 14.16
N ALA A 136 2.32 23.00 14.18
CA ALA A 136 3.35 22.79 15.19
C ALA A 136 4.43 23.90 15.17
N ALA A 137 4.85 24.34 13.98
CA ALA A 137 5.82 25.42 13.84
C ALA A 137 5.27 26.79 14.24
N LYS A 138 3.97 27.05 13.99
CA LYS A 138 3.29 28.29 14.35
C LYS A 138 3.03 28.40 15.86
N GLU A 139 2.82 27.29 16.54
CA GLU A 139 2.68 27.23 18.00
C GLU A 139 4.01 27.37 18.75
N ASP A 140 5.15 27.17 18.08
CA ASP A 140 6.48 27.26 18.66
C ASP A 140 6.96 28.72 18.77
N PRO A 141 7.15 29.27 19.99
CA PRO A 141 7.55 30.67 20.18
C PRO A 141 8.96 30.98 19.68
N ASP A 142 9.79 29.95 19.47
CA ASP A 142 11.15 30.09 18.95
C ASP A 142 11.18 29.92 17.41
N CYS A 143 10.04 30.00 16.72
CA CYS A 143 9.92 29.85 15.27
C CYS A 143 9.08 30.94 14.61
N ASP A 144 9.51 31.33 13.41
CA ASP A 144 8.78 32.17 12.47
C ASP A 144 8.33 31.29 11.30
N ALA A 145 7.04 30.94 11.27
CA ALA A 145 6.47 30.06 10.25
C ALA A 145 5.69 30.85 9.19
N TYR A 146 6.08 30.71 7.92
CA TYR A 146 5.43 31.36 6.79
C TYR A 146 4.87 30.35 5.80
N VAL A 147 3.66 30.59 5.28
CA VAL A 147 3.09 29.82 4.16
C VAL A 147 3.16 30.69 2.92
N VAL A 148 3.91 30.25 1.92
CA VAL A 148 4.11 30.97 0.66
C VAL A 148 3.64 30.06 -0.47
N PRO A 149 2.35 30.07 -0.83
CA PRO A 149 1.86 29.33 -1.98
C PRO A 149 2.61 29.77 -3.23
N ILE A 150 3.04 28.82 -4.06
CA ILE A 150 3.83 29.09 -5.28
C ILE A 150 3.04 28.79 -6.56
N PRO A 151 3.27 29.55 -7.65
CA PRO A 151 2.63 29.31 -8.94
C PRO A 151 3.13 28.02 -9.62
N TYR A 152 2.30 27.49 -10.51
CA TYR A 152 2.64 26.36 -11.37
C TYR A 152 2.06 26.52 -12.78
N TYR A 153 2.56 25.74 -13.72
CA TYR A 153 2.21 25.78 -15.12
C TYR A 153 1.69 24.44 -15.61
N ASP A 154 0.75 24.44 -16.53
CA ASP A 154 0.47 23.26 -17.35
C ASP A 154 1.68 22.91 -18.22
N ARG A 155 1.80 21.63 -18.59
CA ARG A 155 2.82 21.15 -19.54
C ARG A 155 2.19 20.89 -20.90
N ASN A 156 2.74 21.53 -21.92
CA ASN A 156 2.39 21.25 -23.31
C ASN A 156 2.99 19.90 -23.74
N SER A 157 2.50 19.35 -24.85
CA SER A 157 2.99 18.08 -25.41
C SER A 157 4.48 18.08 -25.79
N ASP A 158 5.07 19.26 -26.00
CA ASP A 158 6.50 19.48 -26.26
C ASP A 158 7.31 19.77 -24.98
N TYR A 159 6.71 19.59 -23.80
CA TYR A 159 7.26 19.90 -22.49
C TYR A 159 7.53 21.40 -22.22
N SER A 160 7.09 22.32 -23.07
CA SER A 160 7.14 23.76 -22.74
C SER A 160 6.11 24.12 -21.64
N LEU A 161 6.33 25.27 -20.97
CA LEU A 161 5.38 25.79 -19.97
C LEU A 161 4.16 26.39 -20.69
N GLY A 162 2.97 25.95 -20.27
CA GLY A 162 1.67 26.39 -20.77
C GLY A 162 1.04 27.47 -19.88
N GLN A 163 -0.24 27.30 -19.55
CA GLN A 163 -0.99 28.24 -18.71
C GLN A 163 -0.46 28.27 -17.28
N CYS A 164 -0.29 29.47 -16.72
CA CYS A 164 0.08 29.69 -15.32
C CYS A 164 -1.17 29.62 -14.41
N HIS A 165 -1.00 29.01 -13.25
CA HIS A 165 -2.00 28.82 -12.22
C HIS A 165 -1.44 29.24 -10.86
N TYR A 166 -2.28 29.91 -10.06
CA TYR A 166 -1.98 30.28 -8.68
C TYR A 166 -3.19 29.99 -7.80
N GLU A 167 -2.99 29.31 -6.68
CA GLU A 167 -4.08 28.86 -5.80
C GLU A 167 -4.02 29.46 -4.39
N GLY A 168 -3.24 30.53 -4.16
CA GLY A 168 -3.12 31.13 -2.82
C GLY A 168 -4.47 31.48 -2.20
N GLU A 169 -5.37 32.08 -2.97
CA GLU A 169 -6.74 32.44 -2.52
C GLU A 169 -7.65 31.24 -2.23
N LYS A 170 -7.24 30.01 -2.58
CA LYS A 170 -8.01 28.78 -2.29
C LYS A 170 -7.60 28.13 -0.97
N PHE A 171 -6.61 28.66 -0.27
CA PHE A 171 -6.21 28.14 1.05
C PHE A 171 -7.29 28.45 2.09
N PRO A 172 -7.42 27.63 3.14
CA PRO A 172 -8.36 27.88 4.21
C PRO A 172 -8.10 29.21 4.93
N ASP A 173 -9.16 29.92 5.35
CA ASP A 173 -9.07 31.26 5.97
C ASP A 173 -8.18 31.33 7.23
N TYR A 174 -7.98 30.21 7.93
CA TYR A 174 -7.11 30.16 9.12
C TYR A 174 -5.61 30.11 8.78
N VAL A 175 -5.26 29.88 7.51
CA VAL A 175 -3.89 29.83 7.02
C VAL A 175 -3.50 31.22 6.51
N GLU A 176 -2.63 31.90 7.25
CA GLU A 176 -2.07 33.19 6.83
C GLU A 176 -1.03 32.96 5.73
N ILE A 177 -1.39 33.34 4.49
CA ILE A 177 -0.51 33.24 3.33
C ILE A 177 0.31 34.52 3.15
N VAL A 178 1.53 34.36 2.66
CA VAL A 178 2.40 35.45 2.21
C VAL A 178 2.53 35.39 0.70
N ASP A 179 2.34 36.54 0.04
CA ASP A 179 2.49 36.64 -1.41
C ASP A 179 3.93 36.33 -1.83
N TYR A 180 4.08 35.40 -2.78
CA TYR A 180 5.37 34.92 -3.25
C TYR A 180 6.23 36.01 -3.91
N HIS A 181 5.64 37.10 -4.42
CA HIS A 181 6.37 38.25 -4.96
C HIS A 181 7.06 39.08 -3.86
N THR A 182 6.58 38.98 -2.62
CA THR A 182 7.11 39.75 -1.48
C THR A 182 8.05 38.92 -0.61
N TYR A 183 7.99 37.59 -0.72
CA TYR A 183 8.86 36.67 0.01
C TYR A 183 10.16 36.39 -0.77
N HIS A 184 11.13 37.29 -0.63
CA HIS A 184 12.43 37.21 -1.30
C HIS A 184 13.39 36.22 -0.59
N LEU A 185 13.50 34.99 -1.11
CA LEU A 185 14.36 33.92 -0.57
C LEU A 185 15.82 34.35 -0.38
N GLU A 186 16.36 35.10 -1.33
CA GLU A 186 17.73 35.59 -1.36
C GLU A 186 18.07 36.47 -0.15
N ASN A 187 17.09 37.25 0.32
CA ASN A 187 17.23 38.19 1.44
C ASN A 187 16.86 37.53 2.77
N ARG A 188 15.82 36.68 2.74
CA ARG A 188 15.25 36.08 3.94
C ARG A 188 16.09 34.92 4.47
N ARG A 189 16.62 34.08 3.58
CA ARG A 189 17.46 32.91 3.89
C ARG A 189 16.85 32.05 5.01
N PRO A 190 15.65 31.46 4.78
CA PRO A 190 14.99 30.63 5.79
C PRO A 190 15.91 29.47 6.21
N ASP A 191 15.83 29.08 7.48
CA ASP A 191 16.60 27.95 8.02
C ASP A 191 16.06 26.61 7.47
N ILE A 192 14.75 26.52 7.24
CA ILE A 192 14.08 25.34 6.70
C ILE A 192 13.09 25.75 5.61
N ILE A 193 13.14 25.07 4.46
CA ILE A 193 12.12 25.14 3.40
C ILE A 193 11.42 23.79 3.28
N TYR A 194 10.09 23.77 3.43
CA TYR A 194 9.26 22.59 3.16
C TYR A 194 8.64 22.67 1.76
N ILE A 195 8.81 21.58 1.00
CA ILE A 195 8.17 21.38 -0.30
C ILE A 195 7.38 20.07 -0.31
N HIS A 196 6.28 20.05 -1.05
CA HIS A 196 5.52 18.82 -1.30
C HIS A 196 5.48 18.39 -2.77
N ASN A 197 5.93 19.23 -3.71
CA ASN A 197 6.00 18.85 -5.12
C ASN A 197 7.23 17.93 -5.37
N PRO A 198 7.07 16.71 -5.90
CA PRO A 198 8.21 15.83 -6.13
C PRO A 198 8.95 16.06 -7.44
N TYR A 199 8.37 16.78 -8.40
CA TYR A 199 8.73 16.57 -9.80
C TYR A 199 9.59 17.67 -10.41
N ASP A 200 9.56 18.89 -9.86
CA ASP A 200 10.14 20.07 -10.51
C ASP A 200 9.70 20.14 -11.99
N GLU A 201 10.65 20.06 -12.93
CA GLU A 201 10.41 20.08 -14.36
C GLU A 201 10.00 18.72 -14.98
N HIS A 202 10.07 17.61 -14.25
CA HIS A 202 10.01 16.26 -14.83
C HIS A 202 8.61 15.63 -14.87
N ASN A 203 7.57 16.35 -14.46
CA ASN A 203 6.20 15.86 -14.58
C ASN A 203 5.64 16.11 -15.99
N TYR A 204 4.81 15.19 -16.48
CA TYR A 204 4.18 15.26 -17.80
C TYR A 204 3.02 16.26 -17.88
N VAL A 205 2.40 16.61 -16.75
CA VAL A 205 1.13 17.37 -16.73
C VAL A 205 1.32 18.80 -16.21
N THR A 206 2.10 19.00 -15.15
CA THR A 206 2.30 20.33 -14.53
C THR A 206 3.71 20.50 -14.00
N SER A 207 4.25 21.71 -14.06
CA SER A 207 5.55 22.09 -13.47
C SER A 207 5.37 23.25 -12.50
N VAL A 208 5.99 23.23 -11.32
CA VAL A 208 6.09 24.46 -10.52
C VAL A 208 6.90 25.52 -11.27
N ASP A 209 6.76 26.79 -10.92
CA ASP A 209 7.56 27.85 -11.53
C ASP A 209 9.07 27.52 -11.40
N PRO A 210 9.85 27.64 -12.50
CA PRO A 210 11.27 27.29 -12.52
C PRO A 210 12.14 27.91 -11.43
N GLN A 211 11.74 29.05 -10.84
CA GLN A 211 12.51 29.64 -9.73
C GLN A 211 12.41 28.82 -8.43
N TYR A 212 11.35 28.03 -8.28
CA TYR A 212 11.08 27.20 -7.09
C TYR A 212 11.42 25.72 -7.30
N TYR A 213 12.20 25.37 -8.33
CA TYR A 213 12.71 24.01 -8.45
C TYR A 213 13.59 23.65 -7.26
N SER A 214 13.44 22.42 -6.77
CA SER A 214 14.07 21.94 -5.54
C SER A 214 15.59 22.10 -5.55
N TYR A 215 16.26 21.92 -6.69
CA TYR A 215 17.71 22.11 -6.81
C TYR A 215 18.15 23.58 -6.68
N LYS A 216 17.27 24.56 -6.91
CA LYS A 216 17.53 25.99 -6.69
C LYS A 216 17.16 26.41 -5.28
N LEU A 217 16.03 25.91 -4.76
CA LEU A 217 15.58 26.21 -3.40
C LEU A 217 16.64 25.86 -2.36
N LYS A 218 17.37 24.77 -2.58
CA LYS A 218 18.44 24.32 -1.71
C LYS A 218 19.55 25.35 -1.50
N ASP A 219 19.78 26.26 -2.46
CA ASP A 219 20.82 27.30 -2.34
C ASP A 219 20.44 28.43 -1.35
N TYR A 220 19.18 28.46 -0.90
CA TYR A 220 18.64 29.51 -0.03
C TYR A 220 18.36 29.08 1.40
N THR A 221 18.57 27.79 1.74
CA THR A 221 18.22 27.22 3.05
C THR A 221 19.30 26.29 3.60
N GLU A 222 19.38 26.14 4.92
CA GLU A 222 20.24 25.12 5.56
C GLU A 222 19.64 23.72 5.42
N GLN A 223 18.30 23.60 5.40
CA GLN A 223 17.59 22.34 5.17
C GLN A 223 16.44 22.53 4.17
N LEU A 224 16.50 21.81 3.05
CA LEU A 224 15.36 21.59 2.18
C LEU A 224 14.69 20.25 2.54
N VAL A 225 13.42 20.28 2.92
CA VAL A 225 12.67 19.11 3.38
C VAL A 225 11.53 18.80 2.42
N TYR A 226 11.54 17.60 1.86
CA TYR A 226 10.47 17.09 1.00
C TYR A 226 9.50 16.22 1.80
N VAL A 227 8.21 16.57 1.74
CA VAL A 227 7.11 15.82 2.36
C VAL A 227 6.09 15.43 1.27
N PRO A 228 5.95 14.14 0.93
CA PRO A 228 5.04 13.70 -0.12
C PRO A 228 3.57 14.07 0.16
N TYR A 229 2.85 14.55 -0.87
CA TYR A 229 1.39 14.70 -0.80
C TYR A 229 0.60 13.43 -1.16
N TYR A 230 1.31 12.33 -1.44
CA TYR A 230 0.73 11.01 -1.69
C TYR A 230 0.93 10.09 -0.47
N ILE A 231 -0.02 9.18 -0.27
CA ILE A 231 0.16 8.00 0.58
C ILE A 231 0.44 6.81 -0.32
N TYR A 232 1.48 6.05 0.01
CA TYR A 232 1.86 4.84 -0.72
C TYR A 232 1.27 3.60 -0.06
N GLU A 233 1.17 2.49 -0.80
CA GLU A 233 0.81 1.20 -0.22
C GLU A 233 1.95 0.70 0.69
N GLU A 234 1.59 0.18 1.86
CA GLU A 234 2.57 -0.31 2.83
C GLU A 234 3.22 -1.62 2.34
N PRO A 235 4.55 -1.64 2.12
CA PRO A 235 5.19 -2.83 1.58
C PRO A 235 5.35 -3.92 2.63
N ALA A 236 4.61 -5.02 2.49
CA ALA A 236 4.74 -6.20 3.37
C ALA A 236 6.15 -6.86 3.31
N LYS A 237 6.82 -6.79 2.14
CA LYS A 237 8.18 -7.34 1.92
C LYS A 237 9.09 -6.26 1.32
N PRO A 238 9.57 -5.29 2.14
CA PRO A 238 10.27 -4.10 1.64
C PRO A 238 11.62 -4.39 0.96
N ASP A 239 12.21 -5.56 1.20
CA ASP A 239 13.48 -5.98 0.57
C ASP A 239 13.27 -6.86 -0.67
N SER A 240 12.02 -7.14 -1.05
CA SER A 240 11.75 -7.97 -2.23
C SER A 240 12.08 -7.21 -3.52
N LYS A 241 12.59 -7.92 -4.53
CA LYS A 241 12.93 -7.33 -5.84
C LYS A 241 11.73 -6.59 -6.46
N ALA A 242 10.53 -7.18 -6.36
CA ALA A 242 9.31 -6.57 -6.88
C ALA A 242 8.97 -5.24 -6.18
N THR A 243 9.09 -5.18 -4.85
CA THR A 243 8.87 -3.94 -4.09
C THR A 243 9.91 -2.87 -4.42
N ILE A 244 11.18 -3.26 -4.57
CA ILE A 244 12.26 -2.34 -4.94
C ILE A 244 12.00 -1.75 -6.34
N GLU A 245 11.63 -2.58 -7.31
CA GLU A 245 11.30 -2.14 -8.67
C GLU A 245 10.09 -1.20 -8.67
N PHE A 246 9.05 -1.51 -7.87
CA PHE A 246 7.89 -0.64 -7.71
C PHE A 246 8.28 0.71 -7.11
N CYS A 247 9.06 0.71 -6.03
CA CYS A 247 9.50 1.93 -5.36
C CYS A 247 10.43 2.79 -6.22
N SER A 248 11.19 2.18 -7.15
CA SER A 248 12.05 2.91 -8.08
C SER A 248 11.29 3.92 -8.94
N ARG A 249 9.99 3.67 -9.19
CA ARG A 249 9.10 4.56 -9.96
C ARG A 249 8.77 5.87 -9.24
N TYR A 250 9.02 5.95 -7.93
CA TYR A 250 8.75 7.14 -7.13
C TYR A 250 9.99 8.03 -6.92
N VAL A 251 11.16 7.57 -7.35
CA VAL A 251 12.40 8.36 -7.29
C VAL A 251 12.25 9.58 -8.20
N SER A 252 12.27 10.76 -7.60
CA SER A 252 11.88 12.03 -8.24
C SER A 252 12.78 13.18 -7.76
N SER A 253 12.72 14.35 -8.42
CA SER A 253 13.56 15.51 -8.09
C SER A 253 13.51 15.89 -6.62
N GLY A 254 12.31 15.95 -6.02
CA GLY A 254 12.13 16.27 -4.60
C GLY A 254 12.88 15.30 -3.70
N ILE A 255 12.84 13.99 -3.99
CA ILE A 255 13.60 12.98 -3.26
C ILE A 255 15.11 13.15 -3.50
N LEU A 256 15.54 13.41 -4.73
CA LEU A 256 16.96 13.47 -5.08
C LEU A 256 17.66 14.72 -4.56
N ASN A 257 16.97 15.87 -4.55
CA ASN A 257 17.57 17.18 -4.26
C ASN A 257 17.43 17.59 -2.79
N ALA A 258 16.33 17.26 -2.12
CA ALA A 258 16.10 17.62 -0.72
C ALA A 258 17.22 17.12 0.23
N ASP A 259 17.46 17.82 1.32
CA ASP A 259 18.34 17.36 2.39
C ASP A 259 17.69 16.25 3.22
N LYS A 260 16.38 16.36 3.40
CA LYS A 260 15.55 15.40 4.14
C LYS A 260 14.30 15.03 3.35
N VAL A 261 13.94 13.76 3.43
CA VAL A 261 12.74 13.20 2.80
C VAL A 261 11.93 12.50 3.89
N ILE A 262 10.74 13.01 4.16
CA ILE A 262 9.83 12.43 5.15
C ILE A 262 8.97 11.37 4.48
N VAL A 263 8.85 10.20 5.10
CA VAL A 263 8.01 9.10 4.63
C VAL A 263 7.11 8.53 5.72
N GLN A 264 6.05 7.86 5.29
CA GLN A 264 4.96 7.37 6.14
C GLN A 264 5.32 6.24 7.12
N SER A 265 6.33 5.41 6.81
CA SER A 265 6.63 4.19 7.59
C SER A 265 8.06 3.70 7.41
N GLU A 266 8.54 2.88 8.35
CA GLU A 266 9.86 2.27 8.27
C GLU A 266 9.97 1.21 7.16
N ASN A 267 8.91 0.45 6.86
CA ASN A 267 8.98 -0.50 5.73
C ASN A 267 9.08 0.26 4.41
N PHE A 268 8.30 1.32 4.23
CA PHE A 268 8.40 2.15 3.04
C PHE A 268 9.75 2.86 2.95
N ARG A 269 10.28 3.38 4.08
CA ARG A 269 11.63 3.92 4.16
C ARG A 269 12.68 2.90 3.69
N ARG A 270 12.62 1.67 4.19
CA ARG A 270 13.56 0.60 3.80
C ARG A 270 13.46 0.27 2.31
N ALA A 271 12.23 0.13 1.80
CA ALA A 271 11.97 -0.12 0.38
C ALA A 271 12.51 1.01 -0.52
N LEU A 272 12.25 2.27 -0.16
CA LEU A 272 12.73 3.43 -0.89
C LEU A 272 14.25 3.56 -0.87
N ILE A 273 14.90 3.31 0.28
CA ILE A 273 16.38 3.27 0.37
C ILE A 273 16.94 2.19 -0.54
N ASN A 274 16.37 0.98 -0.54
CA ASN A 274 16.80 -0.08 -1.43
C ASN A 274 16.65 0.31 -2.91
N ALA A 275 15.56 0.99 -3.28
CA ALA A 275 15.36 1.51 -4.63
C ALA A 275 16.37 2.61 -4.99
N LEU A 276 16.71 3.50 -4.06
CA LEU A 276 17.71 4.56 -4.25
C LEU A 276 19.13 4.01 -4.41
N LEU A 277 19.46 2.91 -3.71
CA LEU A 277 20.73 2.20 -3.87
C LEU A 277 20.87 1.64 -5.29
N VAL A 278 19.80 1.05 -5.84
CA VAL A 278 19.77 0.59 -7.24
C VAL A 278 19.87 1.76 -8.21
N TYR A 279 19.20 2.87 -7.92
CA TYR A 279 19.15 4.04 -8.80
C TYR A 279 20.46 4.84 -8.88
N ARG A 280 21.13 5.11 -7.74
CA ARG A 280 22.28 6.04 -7.68
C ARG A 280 23.57 5.45 -7.09
N GLY A 281 23.60 4.19 -6.66
CA GLY A 281 24.83 3.50 -6.22
C GLY A 281 25.62 4.18 -5.10
N MET A 282 24.98 5.05 -4.31
CA MET A 282 25.59 5.75 -3.16
C MET A 282 25.60 4.86 -1.92
N ASP A 283 26.36 5.26 -0.90
CA ASP A 283 26.40 4.54 0.39
C ASP A 283 25.02 4.53 1.06
N ARG A 284 24.66 3.41 1.69
CA ARG A 284 23.41 3.23 2.43
C ARG A 284 23.29 4.23 3.58
N GLU A 285 24.39 4.51 4.28
CA GLU A 285 24.41 5.45 5.40
C GLU A 285 23.95 6.86 4.99
N PHE A 286 24.31 7.29 3.77
CA PHE A 286 23.87 8.57 3.22
C PHE A 286 22.33 8.61 3.08
N TRP A 287 21.74 7.56 2.50
CA TRP A 287 20.29 7.49 2.31
C TRP A 287 19.54 7.31 3.62
N GLU A 288 20.09 6.57 4.58
CA GLU A 288 19.50 6.40 5.90
C GLU A 288 19.44 7.70 6.70
N LYS A 289 20.43 8.59 6.53
CA LYS A 289 20.45 9.95 7.11
C LYS A 289 19.48 10.91 6.41
N LYS A 290 19.16 10.66 5.15
CA LYS A 290 18.33 11.53 4.31
C LYS A 290 16.84 11.18 4.37
N VAL A 291 16.48 9.90 4.29
CA VAL A 291 15.10 9.42 4.31
C VAL A 291 14.71 9.11 5.75
N ILE A 292 13.63 9.69 6.27
CA ILE A 292 13.21 9.58 7.68
C ILE A 292 11.74 9.16 7.74
N ALA A 293 11.42 8.11 8.51
CA ALA A 293 10.06 7.67 8.70
C ALA A 293 9.44 8.30 9.96
N LEU A 294 8.74 9.41 9.78
CA LEU A 294 8.03 10.11 10.87
C LEU A 294 6.51 10.08 10.71
N GLY A 295 6.02 9.39 9.67
CA GLY A 295 4.61 9.35 9.31
C GLY A 295 4.25 10.39 8.25
N SER A 296 2.95 10.61 8.03
CA SER A 296 2.44 11.56 7.05
C SER A 296 1.47 12.54 7.70
N PRO A 297 1.63 13.87 7.50
CA PRO A 297 0.65 14.86 7.92
C PRO A 297 -0.77 14.61 7.41
N LYS A 298 -0.93 13.92 6.27
CA LYS A 298 -2.27 13.52 5.79
C LYS A 298 -2.98 12.57 6.75
N HIS A 299 -2.22 11.73 7.47
CA HIS A 299 -2.78 10.85 8.50
C HIS A 299 -3.22 11.68 9.72
N ASP A 300 -2.45 12.72 10.10
CA ASP A 300 -2.84 13.64 11.18
C ASP A 300 -4.17 14.31 10.85
N LYS A 301 -4.32 14.79 9.60
CA LYS A 301 -5.56 15.41 9.13
C LYS A 301 -6.74 14.45 9.32
N VAL A 302 -6.63 13.23 8.83
CA VAL A 302 -7.73 12.24 8.86
C VAL A 302 -8.02 11.68 10.25
N THR A 303 -7.01 11.51 11.10
CA THR A 303 -7.17 10.94 12.45
C THR A 303 -7.69 11.95 13.46
N ASN A 304 -7.24 13.21 13.34
CA ASN A 304 -7.54 14.28 14.29
C ASN A 304 -8.66 15.22 13.81
N GLU A 305 -9.24 14.99 12.63
CA GLU A 305 -10.30 15.83 12.08
C GLU A 305 -11.48 15.97 13.07
N ASP A 306 -11.75 17.20 13.49
CA ASP A 306 -12.91 17.51 14.32
C ASP A 306 -14.11 17.75 13.41
N ILE A 307 -15.03 16.80 13.38
CA ILE A 307 -16.27 16.89 12.59
C ILE A 307 -17.07 18.16 12.88
N ASN A 308 -16.94 18.76 14.07
CA ASN A 308 -17.64 20.00 14.42
C ASN A 308 -17.01 21.24 13.80
N LYS A 309 -15.75 21.16 13.34
CA LYS A 309 -15.05 22.22 12.62
C LYS A 309 -15.21 22.11 11.11
N LEU A 310 -15.64 20.95 10.61
CA LEU A 310 -15.88 20.74 9.19
C LEU A 310 -17.18 21.40 8.72
N HIS A 311 -17.12 22.01 7.55
CA HIS A 311 -18.32 22.46 6.86
C HIS A 311 -19.06 21.26 6.26
N ILE A 312 -20.14 20.83 6.93
CA ILE A 312 -21.02 19.78 6.41
C ILE A 312 -22.19 20.44 5.67
N PRO A 313 -22.42 20.12 4.37
CA PRO A 313 -23.57 20.63 3.66
C PRO A 313 -24.89 20.25 4.35
N GLU A 314 -25.79 21.22 4.53
CA GLU A 314 -27.08 21.00 5.21
C GLU A 314 -27.92 19.90 4.52
N SER A 315 -27.79 19.78 3.20
CA SER A 315 -28.43 18.72 2.40
C SER A 315 -27.98 17.33 2.84
N TRP A 316 -26.72 17.15 3.23
CA TRP A 316 -26.18 15.88 3.71
C TRP A 316 -26.72 15.56 5.10
N GLU A 317 -26.73 16.55 6.02
CA GLU A 317 -27.25 16.34 7.36
C GLU A 317 -28.71 15.88 7.37
N ARG A 318 -29.54 16.46 6.50
CA ARG A 318 -30.97 16.11 6.37
C ARG A 318 -31.19 14.66 5.94
N LEU A 319 -30.31 14.10 5.11
CA LEU A 319 -30.37 12.71 4.69
C LEU A 319 -29.89 11.73 5.78
N ILE A 320 -28.92 12.17 6.57
CA ILE A 320 -28.26 11.38 7.60
C ILE A 320 -29.09 11.27 8.88
N LYS A 321 -29.78 12.35 9.29
CA LYS A 321 -30.60 12.39 10.51
C LYS A 321 -31.97 11.75 10.28
N ARG A 322 -32.39 10.89 11.21
CA ARG A 322 -33.75 10.32 11.26
C ARG A 322 -34.71 11.28 11.98
N PRO A 323 -36.04 11.14 11.78
CA PRO A 323 -37.04 11.96 12.50
C PRO A 323 -36.97 11.85 14.03
N ASP A 324 -36.47 10.72 14.56
CA ASP A 324 -36.28 10.50 16.00
C ASP A 324 -34.97 11.09 16.57
N GLY A 325 -34.20 11.79 15.74
CA GLY A 325 -32.90 12.38 16.10
C GLY A 325 -31.74 11.39 16.05
N SER A 326 -31.98 10.10 15.81
CA SER A 326 -30.91 9.13 15.58
C SER A 326 -30.28 9.31 14.19
N ARG A 327 -29.09 8.74 13.98
CA ARG A 327 -28.34 8.84 12.72
C ARG A 327 -28.43 7.54 11.93
N LYS A 328 -28.72 7.63 10.62
CA LYS A 328 -28.55 6.52 9.68
C LYS A 328 -27.06 6.22 9.51
N ARG A 329 -26.73 4.95 9.25
CA ARG A 329 -25.35 4.57 8.93
C ARG A 329 -24.96 5.14 7.58
N VAL A 330 -23.78 5.77 7.47
CA VAL A 330 -23.30 6.33 6.21
C VAL A 330 -22.16 5.48 5.68
N ILE A 331 -22.29 4.98 4.45
CA ILE A 331 -21.24 4.20 3.78
C ILE A 331 -20.60 5.09 2.72
N PHE A 332 -19.30 5.34 2.86
CA PHE A 332 -18.52 6.04 1.85
C PHE A 332 -18.26 5.10 0.68
N TYR A 333 -18.78 5.44 -0.50
CA TYR A 333 -18.61 4.69 -1.72
C TYR A 333 -17.70 5.43 -2.69
N ASN A 334 -16.51 4.88 -2.93
CA ASN A 334 -15.55 5.46 -3.86
C ASN A 334 -15.44 4.64 -5.15
N THR A 335 -15.51 5.33 -6.28
CA THR A 335 -15.31 4.74 -7.62
C THR A 335 -14.13 5.42 -8.32
N SER A 336 -13.13 4.64 -8.68
CA SER A 336 -11.85 5.05 -9.25
C SER A 336 -11.84 4.98 -10.79
N LEU A 337 -10.94 5.76 -11.42
CA LEU A 337 -10.71 5.66 -12.86
C LEU A 337 -10.18 4.28 -13.26
N ASN A 338 -9.31 3.67 -12.45
CA ASN A 338 -8.69 2.38 -12.75
C ASN A 338 -9.74 1.28 -12.90
N ALA A 339 -10.71 1.22 -11.97
CA ALA A 339 -11.78 0.23 -12.07
C ALA A 339 -12.68 0.48 -13.29
N LEU A 340 -13.08 1.73 -13.52
CA LEU A 340 -13.90 2.09 -14.69
C LEU A 340 -13.23 1.71 -16.01
N LEU A 341 -11.94 2.03 -16.17
CA LEU A 341 -11.19 1.72 -17.40
C LEU A 341 -10.92 0.22 -17.58
N ARG A 342 -10.72 -0.51 -16.47
CA ARG A 342 -10.43 -1.95 -16.48
C ARG A 342 -11.67 -2.79 -16.75
N TYR A 343 -12.79 -2.47 -16.11
CA TYR A 343 -14.00 -3.30 -16.12
C TYR A 343 -15.08 -2.81 -17.09
N GLY A 344 -14.98 -1.58 -17.59
CA GLY A 344 -15.90 -1.04 -18.61
C GLY A 344 -17.38 -1.11 -18.19
N GLU A 345 -18.24 -1.66 -19.06
CA GLU A 345 -19.68 -1.83 -18.81
C GLU A 345 -19.98 -2.59 -17.51
N GLN A 346 -19.13 -3.56 -17.13
CA GLN A 346 -19.31 -4.33 -15.89
C GLN A 346 -19.29 -3.40 -14.66
N MET A 347 -18.50 -2.32 -14.71
CA MET A 347 -18.46 -1.35 -13.62
C MET A 347 -19.77 -0.56 -13.52
N ASN A 348 -20.42 -0.21 -14.64
CA ASN A 348 -21.74 0.42 -14.61
C ASN A 348 -22.79 -0.52 -13.99
N ARG A 349 -22.76 -1.82 -14.35
CA ARG A 349 -23.63 -2.84 -13.74
C ARG A 349 -23.39 -2.96 -12.23
N LYS A 350 -22.13 -2.91 -11.80
CA LYS A 350 -21.76 -2.90 -10.38
C LYS A 350 -22.31 -1.67 -9.67
N ILE A 351 -22.11 -0.47 -10.22
CA ILE A 351 -22.64 0.76 -9.62
C ILE A 351 -24.16 0.66 -9.49
N ARG A 352 -24.87 0.21 -10.54
CA ARG A 352 -26.33 0.01 -10.48
C ARG A 352 -26.74 -0.98 -9.39
N SER A 353 -25.99 -2.07 -9.19
CA SER A 353 -26.32 -3.04 -8.14
C SER A 353 -26.11 -2.46 -6.73
N VAL A 354 -25.05 -1.68 -6.53
CA VAL A 354 -24.78 -0.96 -5.28
C VAL A 354 -25.88 0.05 -5.00
N LEU A 355 -26.26 0.87 -5.99
CA LEU A 355 -27.34 1.83 -5.86
C LEU A 355 -28.66 1.15 -5.51
N ARG A 356 -29.00 0.04 -6.19
CA ARG A 356 -30.21 -0.74 -5.88
C ARG A 356 -30.20 -1.26 -4.44
N PHE A 357 -29.09 -1.84 -3.99
CA PHE A 357 -28.94 -2.32 -2.61
C PHE A 357 -29.20 -1.21 -1.58
N PHE A 358 -28.60 -0.03 -1.75
CA PHE A 358 -28.82 1.08 -0.82
C PHE A 358 -30.20 1.70 -0.94
N TYR A 359 -30.80 1.71 -2.13
CA TYR A 359 -32.19 2.15 -2.31
C TYR A 359 -33.16 1.26 -1.53
N GLU A 360 -33.00 -0.07 -1.62
CA GLU A 360 -33.79 -1.06 -0.88
C GLU A 360 -33.60 -0.93 0.64
N ASN A 361 -32.41 -0.50 1.09
CA ASN A 361 -32.04 -0.39 2.51
C ASN A 361 -31.94 1.06 3.02
N ARG A 362 -32.56 2.03 2.34
CA ARG A 362 -32.43 3.47 2.62
C ARG A 362 -32.93 3.92 4.00
N GLU A 363 -33.70 3.09 4.70
CA GLU A 363 -34.16 3.35 6.06
C GLU A 363 -33.07 3.05 7.12
N THR A 364 -32.17 2.11 6.82
CA THR A 364 -31.10 1.67 7.73
C THR A 364 -29.78 2.39 7.47
N GLY A 365 -29.46 2.72 6.22
CA GLY A 365 -28.27 3.50 5.87
C GLY A 365 -28.40 4.39 4.65
N ILE A 366 -27.35 5.18 4.43
CA ILE A 366 -27.19 6.17 3.37
C ILE A 366 -25.90 5.86 2.63
N LEU A 367 -25.98 5.87 1.31
CA LEU A 367 -24.81 5.87 0.44
C LEU A 367 -24.27 7.29 0.32
N LEU A 368 -22.97 7.48 0.54
CA LEU A 368 -22.24 8.69 0.19
C LEU A 368 -21.31 8.32 -0.96
N TRP A 369 -21.73 8.60 -2.20
CA TRP A 369 -20.99 8.24 -3.39
C TRP A 369 -20.08 9.40 -3.82
N ARG A 370 -18.77 9.17 -3.76
CA ARG A 370 -17.73 10.05 -4.27
C ARG A 370 -17.05 9.40 -5.49
N PRO A 371 -17.40 9.79 -6.72
CA PRO A 371 -16.65 9.36 -7.89
C PRO A 371 -15.35 10.14 -8.06
N HIS A 372 -14.41 9.58 -8.82
CA HIS A 372 -13.17 10.27 -9.12
C HIS A 372 -13.43 11.61 -9.83
N PRO A 373 -12.80 12.73 -9.43
CA PRO A 373 -13.09 14.06 -9.99
C PRO A 373 -12.93 14.17 -11.51
N LEU A 374 -12.00 13.41 -12.08
CA LEU A 374 -11.71 13.38 -13.52
C LEU A 374 -12.54 12.37 -14.32
N VAL A 375 -13.55 11.73 -13.72
CA VAL A 375 -14.30 10.65 -14.37
C VAL A 375 -14.88 11.02 -15.73
N GLN A 376 -15.47 12.22 -15.84
CA GLN A 376 -16.04 12.69 -17.11
C GLN A 376 -14.99 12.81 -18.20
N ALA A 377 -13.93 13.61 -17.97
CA ALA A 377 -12.89 13.84 -18.95
C ALA A 377 -12.18 12.53 -19.37
N THR A 378 -11.98 11.61 -18.41
CA THR A 378 -11.36 10.31 -18.70
C THR A 378 -12.26 9.40 -19.53
N ILE A 379 -13.54 9.26 -19.19
CA ILE A 379 -14.46 8.40 -19.95
C ILE A 379 -14.66 8.96 -21.35
N GLU A 380 -14.96 10.27 -21.49
CA GLU A 380 -15.16 10.91 -22.79
C GLU A 380 -13.93 10.77 -23.71
N SER A 381 -12.72 10.78 -23.15
CA SER A 381 -11.48 10.65 -23.93
C SER A 381 -11.08 9.21 -24.23
N MET A 382 -11.27 8.25 -23.30
CA MET A 382 -10.67 6.91 -23.38
C MET A 382 -11.67 5.78 -23.63
N ARG A 383 -12.95 5.97 -23.27
CA ARG A 383 -14.06 5.00 -23.34
C ARG A 383 -15.40 5.71 -23.58
N PRO A 384 -15.54 6.53 -24.65
CA PRO A 384 -16.73 7.37 -24.85
C PRO A 384 -18.04 6.58 -24.87
N GLU A 385 -18.00 5.31 -25.26
CA GLU A 385 -19.14 4.38 -25.26
C GLU A 385 -19.77 4.14 -23.88
N LEU A 386 -19.02 4.36 -22.79
CA LEU A 386 -19.52 4.17 -21.42
C LEU A 386 -20.18 5.43 -20.83
N TRP A 387 -19.98 6.59 -21.47
CA TRP A 387 -20.36 7.88 -20.88
C TRP A 387 -21.87 8.05 -20.75
N GLU A 388 -22.63 7.69 -21.77
CA GLU A 388 -24.09 7.85 -21.77
C GLU A 388 -24.72 7.10 -20.59
N GLU A 389 -24.32 5.84 -20.39
CA GLU A 389 -24.82 5.02 -19.29
C GLU A 389 -24.34 5.55 -17.92
N TYR A 390 -23.06 5.89 -17.78
CA TYR A 390 -22.53 6.42 -16.52
C TYR A 390 -23.20 7.74 -16.12
N LYS A 391 -23.43 8.62 -17.10
CA LYS A 391 -24.13 9.89 -16.92
C LYS A 391 -25.57 9.67 -16.52
N GLU A 392 -26.28 8.73 -17.14
CA GLU A 392 -27.65 8.37 -16.74
C GLU A 392 -27.71 7.92 -15.27
N ILE A 393 -26.79 7.05 -14.85
CA ILE A 393 -26.72 6.54 -13.47
C ILE A 393 -26.50 7.69 -12.47
N THR A 394 -25.53 8.56 -12.76
CA THR A 394 -25.19 9.69 -11.87
C THR A 394 -26.28 10.75 -11.83
N ASP A 395 -26.87 11.11 -12.97
CA ASP A 395 -27.98 12.06 -13.08
C ASP A 395 -29.21 11.55 -12.30
N ALA A 396 -29.55 10.26 -12.43
CA ALA A 396 -30.65 9.64 -11.70
C ALA A 396 -30.43 9.69 -10.19
N TYR A 397 -29.26 9.27 -9.72
CA TYR A 397 -28.93 9.27 -8.29
C TYR A 397 -28.99 10.67 -7.67
N ARG A 398 -28.46 11.69 -8.37
CA ARG A 398 -28.53 13.09 -7.94
C ARG A 398 -29.97 13.62 -7.92
N LYS A 399 -30.74 13.33 -8.97
CA LYS A 399 -32.12 13.83 -9.13
C LYS A 399 -33.08 13.22 -8.11
N GLU A 400 -32.95 11.93 -7.83
CA GLU A 400 -33.82 11.23 -6.88
C GLU A 400 -33.52 11.58 -5.42
N GLY A 401 -32.26 11.95 -5.11
CA GLY A 401 -31.89 12.58 -3.84
C GLY A 401 -32.06 11.72 -2.59
N TRP A 402 -32.08 10.38 -2.72
CA TRP A 402 -32.17 9.46 -1.58
C TRP A 402 -30.80 9.13 -0.96
N GLY A 403 -29.70 9.56 -1.58
CA GLY A 403 -28.33 9.41 -1.09
C GLY A 403 -27.50 10.68 -1.32
N ILE A 404 -26.25 10.67 -0.85
CA ILE A 404 -25.32 11.79 -1.00
C ILE A 404 -24.45 11.54 -2.22
N TYR A 405 -24.41 12.49 -3.13
CA TYR A 405 -23.41 12.55 -4.20
C TYR A 405 -22.39 13.61 -3.82
N ASP A 406 -21.14 13.20 -3.68
CA ASP A 406 -20.04 14.04 -3.23
C ASP A 406 -19.16 14.45 -4.42
N ASP A 407 -19.30 15.70 -4.84
CA ASP A 407 -18.47 16.39 -5.81
C ASP A 407 -17.65 17.54 -5.19
N THR A 408 -17.51 17.57 -3.86
CA THR A 408 -16.73 18.62 -3.20
C THR A 408 -15.24 18.42 -3.49
N PRO A 409 -14.46 19.50 -3.62
CA PRO A 409 -13.01 19.40 -3.85
C PRO A 409 -12.28 18.61 -2.76
N ASP A 410 -12.74 18.74 -1.52
CA ASP A 410 -12.20 18.06 -0.34
C ASP A 410 -13.05 16.84 0.06
N PHE A 411 -12.42 15.76 0.51
CA PHE A 411 -13.06 14.52 0.96
C PHE A 411 -13.10 14.36 2.49
N HIS A 412 -12.42 15.23 3.27
CA HIS A 412 -12.32 15.07 4.73
C HIS A 412 -13.69 15.05 5.42
N ALA A 413 -14.65 15.86 4.96
CA ALA A 413 -16.02 15.83 5.46
C ALA A 413 -16.71 14.48 5.23
N ALA A 414 -16.54 13.88 4.05
CA ALA A 414 -17.08 12.57 3.71
C ALA A 414 -16.43 11.45 4.55
N PHE A 415 -15.12 11.55 4.81
CA PHE A 415 -14.39 10.64 5.68
C PHE A 415 -14.87 10.74 7.13
N ALA A 416 -14.99 11.95 7.67
CA ALA A 416 -15.44 12.21 9.03
C ALA A 416 -16.86 11.68 9.24
N LEU A 417 -17.77 11.94 8.29
CA LEU A 417 -19.17 11.51 8.36
C LEU A 417 -19.33 10.00 8.21
N SER A 418 -18.69 9.35 7.26
CA SER A 418 -18.95 7.93 7.01
C SER A 418 -18.61 7.02 8.19
N ASP A 419 -19.31 5.90 8.30
CA ASP A 419 -19.11 4.87 9.33
C ASP A 419 -18.28 3.69 8.83
N ALA A 420 -18.16 3.52 7.51
CA ALA A 420 -17.30 2.55 6.83
C ALA A 420 -17.03 2.97 5.39
N TYR A 421 -15.96 2.42 4.81
CA TYR A 421 -15.61 2.53 3.40
C TYR A 421 -16.06 1.30 2.62
N TYR A 422 -16.63 1.54 1.45
CA TYR A 422 -16.86 0.57 0.41
C TYR A 422 -16.39 1.12 -0.94
N GLY A 423 -15.87 0.29 -1.84
CA GLY A 423 -15.54 0.73 -3.19
C GLY A 423 -14.14 0.36 -3.62
N ASP A 424 -13.61 1.04 -4.63
CA ASP A 424 -12.39 0.60 -5.30
C ASP A 424 -11.14 0.74 -4.44
N TYR A 425 -10.13 -0.08 -4.72
CA TYR A 425 -8.78 0.17 -4.23
C TYR A 425 -8.22 1.45 -4.85
N SER A 426 -7.79 2.39 -4.00
CA SER A 426 -7.26 3.71 -4.41
C SER A 426 -6.47 4.36 -3.27
N SER A 427 -5.85 5.51 -3.55
CA SER A 427 -5.20 6.32 -2.50
C SER A 427 -6.17 6.75 -1.38
N LEU A 428 -7.45 6.94 -1.68
CA LEU A 428 -8.47 7.22 -0.67
C LEU A 428 -8.74 6.01 0.22
N LEU A 429 -8.66 4.79 -0.30
CA LEU A 429 -8.79 3.58 0.52
C LEU A 429 -7.67 3.55 1.55
N LEU A 430 -6.42 3.69 1.10
CA LEU A 430 -5.24 3.67 1.97
C LEU A 430 -5.34 4.72 3.08
N LEU A 431 -5.73 5.95 2.72
CA LEU A 431 -5.89 7.02 3.68
C LEU A 431 -7.07 6.79 4.63
N TYR A 432 -8.16 6.18 4.17
CA TYR A 432 -9.33 5.90 5.01
C TYR A 432 -9.02 4.88 6.11
N GLN A 433 -8.07 3.96 5.89
CA GLN A 433 -7.67 2.98 6.92
C GLN A 433 -7.21 3.67 8.21
N GLU A 434 -6.59 4.84 8.10
CA GLU A 434 -6.15 5.66 9.23
C GLU A 434 -7.31 6.22 10.06
N THR A 435 -8.56 6.23 9.55
CA THR A 435 -9.74 6.57 10.35
C THR A 435 -10.11 5.48 11.38
N TRP A 436 -9.51 4.29 11.26
CA TRP A 436 -9.85 3.09 12.03
C TRP A 436 -11.31 2.60 11.86
N LYS A 437 -12.00 3.08 10.82
CA LYS A 437 -13.32 2.62 10.41
C LYS A 437 -13.17 1.42 9.45
N PRO A 438 -14.17 0.52 9.36
CA PRO A 438 -14.09 -0.65 8.49
C PRO A 438 -13.91 -0.27 7.02
N VAL A 439 -13.15 -1.08 6.30
CA VAL A 439 -12.85 -0.90 4.87
C VAL A 439 -13.12 -2.21 4.12
N LEU A 440 -14.04 -2.16 3.16
CA LEU A 440 -14.31 -3.25 2.22
C LEU A 440 -14.04 -2.78 0.80
N GLN A 441 -13.00 -3.31 0.20
CA GLN A 441 -12.70 -3.13 -1.21
C GLN A 441 -13.77 -3.86 -2.03
N GLN A 442 -14.46 -3.18 -2.94
CA GLN A 442 -15.46 -3.80 -3.80
C GLN A 442 -14.85 -4.75 -4.84
N ASN A 443 -15.66 -5.68 -5.30
CA ASN A 443 -15.38 -6.55 -6.43
C ASN A 443 -16.42 -6.28 -7.53
N ALA A 444 -15.95 -5.86 -8.71
CA ALA A 444 -16.81 -5.49 -9.84
C ALA A 444 -17.65 -6.67 -10.37
N ASP A 445 -17.23 -7.91 -10.11
CA ASP A 445 -17.94 -9.12 -10.57
C ASP A 445 -19.05 -9.56 -9.60
N ILE A 446 -19.10 -9.00 -8.39
CA ILE A 446 -20.12 -9.29 -7.38
C ILE A 446 -21.31 -8.32 -7.53
N LEU A 447 -22.31 -8.72 -8.31
CA LEU A 447 -23.56 -7.96 -8.49
C LEU A 447 -24.65 -8.32 -7.48
N ASP A 448 -24.53 -9.48 -6.82
CA ASP A 448 -25.49 -9.99 -5.85
C ASP A 448 -24.79 -10.19 -4.51
N TYR A 449 -25.34 -9.55 -3.48
CA TYR A 449 -24.82 -9.51 -2.12
C TYR A 449 -25.34 -10.69 -1.25
N ARG A 450 -26.11 -11.62 -1.81
CA ARG A 450 -26.48 -12.87 -1.13
C ARG A 450 -25.26 -13.80 -0.97
N LYS A 451 -25.23 -14.62 0.10
CA LYS A 451 -24.09 -15.50 0.41
C LYS A 451 -23.82 -16.48 -0.75
N ARG A 452 -22.64 -16.38 -1.37
CA ARG A 452 -22.21 -17.27 -2.46
C ARG A 452 -21.33 -18.39 -1.93
N PHE A 453 -21.43 -19.55 -2.57
CA PHE A 453 -20.58 -20.69 -2.28
C PHE A 453 -19.48 -20.82 -3.34
N VAL A 454 -18.27 -20.37 -3.01
CA VAL A 454 -17.09 -20.60 -3.86
C VAL A 454 -16.24 -21.67 -3.21
N THR A 455 -16.05 -22.78 -3.92
CA THR A 455 -15.15 -23.86 -3.49
C THR A 455 -13.87 -23.86 -4.28
N ASP A 456 -12.83 -24.40 -3.66
CA ASP A 456 -11.72 -24.98 -4.41
C ASP A 456 -12.10 -26.36 -4.98
N ARG A 457 -11.11 -27.24 -5.18
CA ARG A 457 -11.32 -28.52 -5.83
C ARG A 457 -12.39 -29.36 -5.14
N LEU A 458 -13.34 -29.80 -5.97
CA LEU A 458 -14.40 -30.70 -5.61
C LEU A 458 -13.93 -32.16 -5.70
N TYR A 459 -14.52 -33.03 -4.90
CA TYR A 459 -14.21 -34.46 -4.86
C TYR A 459 -15.48 -35.30 -4.74
N TYR A 460 -15.68 -36.23 -5.67
CA TYR A 460 -16.79 -37.18 -5.63
C TYR A 460 -16.34 -38.47 -4.94
N ASP A 461 -17.04 -38.84 -3.86
CA ASP A 461 -16.71 -40.04 -3.08
C ASP A 461 -17.50 -41.29 -3.49
N GLY A 462 -18.28 -41.18 -4.57
CA GLY A 462 -19.20 -42.21 -5.05
C GLY A 462 -20.65 -42.06 -4.58
N GLU A 463 -20.93 -41.13 -3.65
CA GLU A 463 -22.28 -40.83 -3.15
C GLU A 463 -22.54 -39.32 -3.12
N TYR A 464 -21.58 -38.54 -2.64
CA TYR A 464 -21.65 -37.09 -2.49
C TYR A 464 -20.43 -36.39 -3.09
N VAL A 465 -20.63 -35.16 -3.52
CA VAL A 465 -19.54 -34.26 -3.90
C VAL A 465 -19.13 -33.44 -2.67
N TRP A 466 -17.85 -33.40 -2.36
CA TRP A 466 -17.28 -32.70 -1.22
C TRP A 466 -16.43 -31.52 -1.70
N GLY A 467 -16.50 -30.41 -0.97
CA GLY A 467 -15.75 -29.21 -1.29
C GLY A 467 -15.45 -28.40 -0.04
N THR A 468 -14.31 -27.70 -0.04
CA THR A 468 -13.97 -26.74 1.00
C THR A 468 -14.24 -25.33 0.50
N ALA A 469 -14.73 -24.46 1.39
CA ALA A 469 -14.89 -23.05 1.07
C ALA A 469 -13.52 -22.42 0.81
N ARG A 470 -13.46 -21.56 -0.20
CA ARG A 470 -12.24 -20.86 -0.56
C ARG A 470 -11.96 -19.65 0.33
N GLU A 471 -13.00 -19.02 0.87
CA GLU A 471 -12.88 -17.74 1.56
C GLU A 471 -12.88 -17.87 3.10
N PHE A 472 -13.14 -19.06 3.63
CA PHE A 472 -13.17 -19.31 5.07
C PHE A 472 -13.01 -20.80 5.37
N ASN A 473 -12.80 -21.14 6.64
CA ASN A 473 -12.77 -22.52 7.10
C ASN A 473 -14.17 -23.13 7.06
N GLY A 474 -14.42 -23.99 6.07
CA GLY A 474 -15.69 -24.70 5.98
C GLY A 474 -15.63 -25.90 5.05
N LEU A 475 -16.16 -27.02 5.50
CA LEU A 475 -16.41 -28.20 4.69
C LEU A 475 -17.89 -28.29 4.31
N PHE A 476 -18.14 -28.64 3.06
CA PHE A 476 -19.48 -28.78 2.50
C PHE A 476 -19.62 -30.10 1.76
N ARG A 477 -20.86 -30.56 1.75
CA ARG A 477 -21.29 -31.76 1.03
C ARG A 477 -22.44 -31.38 0.11
N ILE A 478 -22.36 -31.79 -1.14
CA ILE A 478 -23.36 -31.56 -2.18
C ILE A 478 -23.92 -32.91 -2.60
N ASN A 479 -25.25 -33.02 -2.66
CA ASN A 479 -25.91 -34.15 -3.28
C ASN A 479 -25.91 -33.97 -4.80
N PRO A 480 -25.31 -34.89 -5.60
CA PRO A 480 -25.19 -34.71 -7.05
C PRO A 480 -26.54 -34.82 -7.79
N GLU A 481 -27.57 -35.45 -7.21
CA GLU A 481 -28.88 -35.60 -7.84
C GLU A 481 -29.85 -34.46 -7.51
N THR A 482 -29.83 -33.98 -6.27
CA THR A 482 -30.76 -32.94 -5.77
C THR A 482 -30.12 -31.57 -5.67
N PHE A 483 -28.79 -31.50 -5.78
CA PHE A 483 -27.97 -30.30 -5.60
C PHE A 483 -28.08 -29.63 -4.22
N GLU A 484 -28.62 -30.35 -3.24
CA GLU A 484 -28.68 -29.90 -1.85
C GLU A 484 -27.26 -29.72 -1.30
N ILE A 485 -26.95 -28.52 -0.81
CA ILE A 485 -25.71 -28.22 -0.09
C ILE A 485 -25.94 -28.36 1.40
N LYS A 486 -25.05 -29.08 2.07
CA LYS A 486 -24.99 -29.17 3.52
C LYS A 486 -23.64 -28.70 4.02
N TYR A 487 -23.66 -27.75 4.95
CA TYR A 487 -22.48 -27.39 5.74
C TYR A 487 -22.18 -28.51 6.74
N MET A 488 -20.92 -28.93 6.77
CA MET A 488 -20.48 -30.07 7.59
C MET A 488 -19.74 -29.62 8.85
N GLY A 489 -19.13 -28.43 8.84
CA GLY A 489 -18.39 -27.89 9.97
C GLY A 489 -17.06 -27.25 9.57
N GLN A 490 -16.21 -27.05 10.58
CA GLN A 490 -14.91 -26.42 10.50
C GLN A 490 -13.80 -27.38 10.89
N PHE A 491 -12.65 -27.25 10.23
CA PHE A 491 -11.44 -27.96 10.63
C PHE A 491 -10.90 -27.35 11.94
N PRO A 492 -10.61 -28.17 12.97
CA PRO A 492 -10.08 -27.69 14.23
C PRO A 492 -8.67 -27.14 14.05
N ASP A 493 -8.23 -26.29 14.99
CA ASP A 493 -6.89 -25.69 15.04
C ASP A 493 -6.51 -24.75 13.87
N GLU A 494 -7.44 -24.53 12.94
CA GLU A 494 -7.30 -23.57 11.85
C GLU A 494 -8.07 -22.28 12.14
N ASN A 495 -7.58 -21.17 11.58
CA ASN A 495 -8.29 -19.90 11.66
C ASN A 495 -9.65 -20.03 10.93
N PRO A 496 -10.80 -19.76 11.59
CA PRO A 496 -12.13 -19.89 10.99
C PRO A 496 -12.34 -19.06 9.72
N GLU A 497 -11.53 -18.04 9.51
CA GLU A 497 -11.66 -17.01 8.47
C GLU A 497 -10.52 -17.06 7.44
N GLU A 498 -9.69 -18.09 7.47
CA GLU A 498 -8.52 -18.15 6.60
C GLU A 498 -8.87 -18.44 5.14
N TYR A 499 -8.17 -17.76 4.23
CA TYR A 499 -8.37 -17.91 2.80
C TYR A 499 -7.68 -19.19 2.30
N ARG A 500 -8.45 -20.02 1.60
CA ARG A 500 -7.95 -21.17 0.83
C ARG A 500 -7.11 -22.11 1.68
N LEU A 501 -7.68 -22.55 2.79
CA LEU A 501 -7.01 -23.48 3.71
C LEU A 501 -6.56 -24.76 2.99
N PHE A 502 -7.41 -25.34 2.13
CA PHE A 502 -7.16 -26.63 1.47
C PHE A 502 -7.33 -26.55 -0.06
N TYR A 503 -6.56 -27.36 -0.80
CA TYR A 503 -6.57 -27.34 -2.28
C TYR A 503 -7.03 -28.63 -2.95
N GLY A 504 -7.08 -29.74 -2.21
CA GLY A 504 -7.45 -31.05 -2.77
C GLY A 504 -7.92 -32.00 -1.68
N ILE A 505 -8.64 -33.05 -2.10
CA ILE A 505 -9.25 -34.03 -1.20
C ILE A 505 -8.89 -35.43 -1.69
N ALA A 506 -8.58 -36.30 -0.75
CA ALA A 506 -8.38 -37.73 -1.00
C ALA A 506 -9.14 -38.56 0.02
N GLN A 507 -9.53 -39.78 -0.37
CA GLN A 507 -10.28 -40.69 0.48
C GLN A 507 -9.50 -41.98 0.75
N TYR A 508 -9.47 -42.40 2.02
CA TYR A 508 -8.99 -43.72 2.42
C TYR A 508 -9.70 -44.19 3.69
N GLY A 509 -10.08 -45.47 3.76
CA GLY A 509 -10.61 -46.08 4.98
C GLY A 509 -11.86 -45.40 5.56
N GLY A 510 -12.73 -44.85 4.71
CA GLY A 510 -13.94 -44.12 5.14
C GLY A 510 -13.70 -42.68 5.60
N LYS A 511 -12.45 -42.18 5.54
CA LYS A 511 -12.08 -40.81 5.90
C LYS A 511 -11.72 -40.00 4.67
N LEU A 512 -11.98 -38.69 4.73
CA LEU A 512 -11.51 -37.69 3.79
C LEU A 512 -10.31 -36.96 4.38
N TYR A 513 -9.28 -36.77 3.58
CA TYR A 513 -8.05 -36.06 3.92
C TYR A 513 -7.90 -34.86 3.01
N PHE A 514 -7.50 -33.73 3.60
CA PHE A 514 -7.50 -32.44 2.93
C PHE A 514 -6.08 -31.91 2.81
N CYS A 515 -5.68 -31.56 1.58
CA CYS A 515 -4.36 -31.07 1.27
C CYS A 515 -4.17 -29.64 1.78
N PRO A 516 -3.31 -29.39 2.78
CA PRO A 516 -3.14 -28.05 3.34
C PRO A 516 -2.41 -27.14 2.35
N HIS A 517 -3.07 -26.06 1.94
CA HIS A 517 -2.50 -25.05 1.04
C HIS A 517 -2.05 -23.82 1.81
N ASN A 518 -2.95 -23.25 2.62
CA ASN A 518 -2.62 -22.24 3.62
C ASN A 518 -2.84 -22.76 5.05
N ALA A 519 -3.56 -23.88 5.22
CA ALA A 519 -3.75 -24.55 6.50
C ALA A 519 -2.42 -24.97 7.15
N LYS A 520 -2.40 -24.96 8.49
CA LYS A 520 -1.26 -25.39 9.32
C LYS A 520 -1.19 -26.91 9.46
N TYR A 521 -2.34 -27.58 9.39
CA TYR A 521 -2.49 -29.02 9.62
C TYR A 521 -3.10 -29.71 8.41
N ILE A 522 -2.84 -31.01 8.27
CA ILE A 522 -3.59 -31.86 7.35
C ILE A 522 -4.99 -32.04 7.94
N GLY A 523 -6.03 -31.56 7.25
CA GLY A 523 -7.41 -31.72 7.69
C GLY A 523 -7.88 -33.16 7.48
N VAL A 524 -8.68 -33.69 8.40
CA VAL A 524 -9.29 -35.02 8.30
C VAL A 524 -10.76 -34.95 8.72
N TYR A 525 -11.62 -35.58 7.94
CA TYR A 525 -13.04 -35.75 8.28
C TYR A 525 -13.42 -37.23 8.20
N ASP A 526 -13.91 -37.79 9.30
CA ASP A 526 -14.39 -39.17 9.36
C ASP A 526 -15.86 -39.22 8.93
N LYS A 527 -16.16 -39.91 7.82
CA LYS A 527 -17.54 -39.96 7.29
C LYS A 527 -18.48 -40.80 8.16
N VAL A 528 -17.95 -41.71 8.98
CA VAL A 528 -18.72 -42.63 9.83
C VAL A 528 -19.04 -41.95 11.15
N SER A 529 -18.03 -41.44 11.87
CA SER A 529 -18.26 -40.73 13.15
C SER A 529 -18.77 -39.31 12.97
N LYS A 530 -18.57 -38.72 11.78
CA LYS A 530 -18.87 -37.31 11.44
C LYS A 530 -18.04 -36.32 12.25
N GLU A 531 -16.82 -36.70 12.59
CA GLU A 531 -15.90 -35.89 13.40
C GLU A 531 -14.75 -35.32 12.56
N PHE A 532 -14.33 -34.11 12.91
CA PHE A 532 -13.13 -33.48 12.37
C PHE A 532 -11.92 -33.79 13.24
N SER A 533 -10.77 -33.95 12.60
CA SER A 533 -9.47 -34.06 13.27
C SER A 533 -8.37 -33.47 12.39
N SER A 534 -7.18 -33.32 12.95
CA SER A 534 -6.02 -32.71 12.31
C SER A 534 -4.80 -33.63 12.47
N VAL A 535 -3.90 -33.63 11.47
CA VAL A 535 -2.57 -34.26 11.58
C VAL A 535 -1.51 -33.17 11.44
N ALA A 536 -0.62 -33.11 12.44
CA ALA A 536 0.42 -32.08 12.52
C ALA A 536 1.53 -32.28 11.49
N LEU A 537 1.86 -31.19 10.81
CA LEU A 537 3.08 -31.03 10.01
C LEU A 537 4.26 -30.59 10.89
N LYS A 538 5.50 -30.71 10.39
CA LYS A 538 6.69 -30.18 11.07
C LYS A 538 6.67 -28.63 11.12
N GLU A 539 7.24 -28.02 12.17
CA GLU A 539 7.08 -26.58 12.45
C GLU A 539 7.56 -25.67 11.32
N ASP A 540 8.65 -26.03 10.64
CA ASP A 540 9.25 -25.24 9.55
C ASP A 540 8.38 -25.16 8.29
N ILE A 541 7.34 -26.00 8.16
CA ILE A 541 6.42 -25.96 7.01
C ILE A 541 5.03 -25.42 7.34
N LYS A 542 4.63 -25.36 8.62
CA LYS A 542 3.25 -25.02 9.01
C LYS A 542 2.78 -23.68 8.48
N ASP A 543 3.64 -22.65 8.54
CA ASP A 543 3.28 -21.29 8.17
C ASP A 543 3.71 -20.93 6.73
N ILE A 544 4.13 -21.91 5.92
CA ILE A 544 4.41 -21.68 4.49
C ILE A 544 3.08 -21.46 3.77
N GLU A 545 2.89 -20.30 3.13
CA GLU A 545 1.76 -20.04 2.23
C GLU A 545 1.87 -20.88 0.96
N ARG A 546 0.72 -21.35 0.44
CA ARG A 546 0.65 -22.19 -0.77
C ARG A 546 1.57 -23.41 -0.70
N LYS A 547 1.64 -24.03 0.49
CA LYS A 547 2.63 -25.06 0.83
C LYS A 547 2.52 -26.30 -0.03
N PHE A 548 1.31 -26.83 -0.26
CA PHE A 548 1.04 -27.96 -1.13
C PHE A 548 -0.05 -27.63 -2.15
N SER A 549 0.00 -28.29 -3.31
CA SER A 549 -0.93 -28.06 -4.43
C SER A 549 -1.65 -29.34 -4.88
N GLY A 550 -1.32 -30.50 -4.32
CA GLY A 550 -1.94 -31.77 -4.70
C GLY A 550 -1.93 -32.82 -3.59
N ILE A 551 -2.87 -33.77 -3.70
CA ILE A 551 -3.01 -34.91 -2.80
C ILE A 551 -3.40 -36.16 -3.58
N LEU A 552 -2.75 -37.29 -3.30
CA LEU A 552 -2.99 -38.57 -3.95
C LEU A 552 -2.93 -39.73 -2.95
N VAL A 553 -3.55 -40.86 -3.30
CA VAL A 553 -3.54 -42.09 -2.49
C VAL A 553 -2.82 -43.20 -3.25
N PHE A 554 -1.93 -43.93 -2.57
CA PHE A 554 -1.34 -45.16 -3.06
C PHE A 554 -1.26 -46.21 -1.95
N GLY A 555 -2.02 -47.30 -2.09
CA GLY A 555 -2.21 -48.25 -1.01
C GLY A 555 -2.83 -47.58 0.21
N LYS A 556 -2.16 -47.67 1.37
CA LYS A 556 -2.57 -47.01 2.61
C LYS A 556 -1.96 -45.63 2.84
N PHE A 557 -1.13 -45.17 1.91
CA PHE A 557 -0.39 -43.94 2.06
C PHE A 557 -1.06 -42.81 1.30
N ILE A 558 -1.02 -41.63 1.91
CA ILE A 558 -1.51 -40.38 1.35
C ILE A 558 -0.31 -39.49 1.09
N TYR A 559 -0.22 -38.95 -0.11
CA TYR A 559 0.90 -38.11 -0.54
C TYR A 559 0.44 -36.69 -0.73
N LEU A 560 1.10 -35.74 -0.08
CA LEU A 560 0.95 -34.30 -0.33
C LEU A 560 2.17 -33.82 -1.09
N TYR A 561 1.96 -33.04 -2.13
CA TYR A 561 3.04 -32.58 -3.02
C TYR A 561 2.68 -31.24 -3.65
N GLY A 562 3.64 -30.68 -4.38
CA GLY A 562 3.46 -29.41 -5.06
C GLY A 562 3.70 -28.20 -4.16
N GLY A 563 3.65 -27.00 -4.74
CA GLY A 563 3.63 -25.75 -3.99
C GLY A 563 5.01 -25.32 -3.47
N ARG A 564 5.00 -24.47 -2.44
CA ARG A 564 6.19 -23.80 -1.89
C ARG A 564 6.91 -24.56 -0.79
N ALA A 565 6.32 -25.65 -0.28
CA ALA A 565 6.95 -26.43 0.79
C ALA A 565 8.19 -27.18 0.32
N ASN A 566 8.34 -27.40 -0.99
CA ASN A 566 9.52 -28.04 -1.58
C ASN A 566 9.86 -29.40 -0.98
N THR A 567 8.84 -30.10 -0.50
CA THR A 567 8.89 -31.44 0.12
C THR A 567 7.67 -32.23 -0.36
N ILE A 568 7.78 -33.55 -0.37
CA ILE A 568 6.64 -34.45 -0.54
C ILE A 568 6.40 -35.14 0.80
N VAL A 569 5.17 -35.05 1.28
CA VAL A 569 4.75 -35.64 2.55
C VAL A 569 4.08 -36.96 2.25
N GLN A 570 4.56 -38.05 2.84
CA GLN A 570 3.87 -39.34 2.88
C GLN A 570 3.27 -39.53 4.27
N LEU A 571 1.94 -39.64 4.35
CA LEU A 571 1.18 -39.94 5.55
C LEU A 571 0.70 -41.40 5.50
N ASP A 572 1.04 -42.20 6.51
CA ASP A 572 0.42 -43.50 6.75
C ASP A 572 -0.96 -43.30 7.38
N ALA A 573 -2.03 -43.54 6.62
CA ALA A 573 -3.40 -43.30 7.05
C ALA A 573 -3.88 -44.22 8.19
N GLU A 574 -3.16 -45.32 8.47
CA GLU A 574 -3.50 -46.24 9.57
C GLU A 574 -2.81 -45.83 10.88
N SER A 575 -1.61 -45.29 10.81
CA SER A 575 -0.78 -44.98 11.99
C SER A 575 -0.58 -43.49 12.27
N ASN A 576 -1.03 -42.61 11.35
CA ASN A 576 -0.79 -41.17 11.33
C ASN A 576 0.69 -40.76 11.34
N LYS A 577 1.60 -41.69 10.99
CA LYS A 577 3.04 -41.38 10.86
C LYS A 577 3.31 -40.68 9.54
N ILE A 578 4.17 -39.66 9.60
CA ILE A 578 4.57 -38.86 8.44
C ILE A 578 6.06 -39.09 8.13
N ILE A 579 6.36 -39.21 6.84
CA ILE A 579 7.72 -39.16 6.28
C ILE A 579 7.80 -38.00 5.29
N TYR A 580 8.93 -37.30 5.29
CA TYR A 580 9.22 -36.19 4.38
C TYR A 580 10.25 -36.62 3.34
N ILE A 581 9.97 -36.35 2.06
CA ILE A 581 10.81 -36.73 0.93
C ILE A 581 11.26 -35.43 0.26
N GLU A 582 12.54 -35.08 0.40
CA GLU A 582 13.06 -33.74 0.07
C GLU A 582 14.19 -33.75 -0.96
N ASP A 583 14.95 -34.84 -1.08
CA ASP A 583 16.17 -34.86 -1.91
C ASP A 583 15.93 -34.70 -3.41
N TRP A 584 14.72 -34.96 -3.88
CA TRP A 584 14.33 -34.82 -5.29
C TRP A 584 14.45 -33.40 -5.83
N ILE A 585 14.37 -32.38 -4.98
CA ILE A 585 14.41 -30.97 -5.41
C ILE A 585 15.72 -30.61 -6.10
N LYS A 586 16.83 -31.19 -5.63
CA LYS A 586 18.17 -30.98 -6.18
C LYS A 586 18.24 -31.43 -7.63
N GLU A 587 17.40 -32.38 -8.02
CA GLU A 587 17.38 -32.88 -9.38
C GLU A 587 16.62 -31.93 -10.31
N ILE A 588 15.45 -31.43 -9.91
CA ILE A 588 14.69 -30.46 -10.72
C ILE A 588 15.48 -29.15 -10.91
N VAL A 589 16.13 -28.65 -9.86
CA VAL A 589 16.88 -27.37 -9.91
C VAL A 589 18.02 -27.42 -10.96
N LYS A 590 18.62 -28.59 -11.21
CA LYS A 590 19.65 -28.74 -12.25
C LYS A 590 19.13 -28.52 -13.67
N HIS A 591 17.83 -28.73 -13.87
CA HIS A 591 17.18 -28.72 -15.18
C HIS A 591 16.22 -27.53 -15.35
N GLN A 592 16.17 -26.63 -14.38
CA GLN A 592 15.33 -25.44 -14.44
C GLN A 592 15.98 -24.38 -15.35
N GLU A 593 15.30 -24.07 -16.45
CA GLU A 593 15.71 -23.02 -17.40
C GLU A 593 15.00 -21.70 -17.08
N ASP A 594 13.72 -21.78 -16.68
CA ASP A 594 12.91 -20.63 -16.29
C ASP A 594 12.61 -20.66 -14.79
N TYR A 595 12.76 -19.51 -14.12
CA TYR A 595 12.52 -19.41 -12.69
C TYR A 595 11.01 -19.43 -12.37
N PHE A 596 10.62 -20.34 -11.48
CA PHE A 596 9.31 -20.41 -10.84
C PHE A 596 9.46 -20.50 -9.33
N ASP A 597 8.51 -19.94 -8.59
CA ASP A 597 8.47 -19.96 -7.10
C ASP A 597 8.24 -21.36 -6.50
N PHE A 598 7.94 -22.36 -7.34
CA PHE A 598 7.67 -23.75 -6.98
C PHE A 598 8.26 -24.67 -8.06
N HIS A 599 8.63 -25.89 -7.68
CA HIS A 599 9.30 -26.83 -8.58
C HIS A 599 8.38 -27.88 -9.20
N ILE A 600 7.27 -28.19 -8.54
CA ILE A 600 6.20 -29.07 -9.01
C ILE A 600 4.85 -28.48 -8.59
N LEU A 601 3.82 -28.67 -9.40
CA LEU A 601 2.44 -28.28 -9.08
C LEU A 601 1.49 -29.46 -9.03
N SER A 602 1.65 -30.38 -10.00
CA SER A 602 0.77 -31.51 -10.21
C SER A 602 1.54 -32.83 -10.18
N GLY A 603 0.78 -33.91 -10.08
CA GLY A 603 1.30 -35.26 -10.15
C GLY A 603 0.20 -36.26 -10.46
N CYS A 604 0.57 -37.38 -11.09
CA CYS A 604 -0.30 -38.54 -11.24
C CYS A 604 0.45 -39.82 -10.87
N ILE A 605 -0.29 -40.82 -10.39
CA ILE A 605 0.27 -42.15 -10.13
C ILE A 605 0.06 -43.03 -11.36
N TYR A 606 1.14 -43.64 -11.83
CA TYR A 606 1.10 -44.67 -12.85
C TYR A 606 2.13 -45.75 -12.52
N ASN A 607 1.71 -47.03 -12.60
CA ASN A 607 2.56 -48.19 -12.35
C ASN A 607 3.43 -48.09 -11.08
N GLY A 608 2.80 -47.71 -9.95
CA GLY A 608 3.47 -47.57 -8.65
C GLY A 608 4.48 -46.42 -8.55
N SER A 609 4.48 -45.49 -9.50
CA SER A 609 5.34 -44.30 -9.50
C SER A 609 4.50 -43.02 -9.62
N LEU A 610 4.92 -41.97 -8.91
CA LEU A 610 4.40 -40.63 -9.02
C LEU A 610 5.18 -39.87 -10.11
N TYR A 611 4.47 -39.31 -11.08
CA TYR A 611 5.03 -38.48 -12.15
C TYR A 611 4.61 -37.03 -11.95
N CYS A 612 5.59 -36.13 -11.78
CA CYS A 612 5.38 -34.71 -11.54
C CYS A 612 6.11 -33.87 -12.59
N PRO A 613 5.41 -33.10 -13.45
CA PRO A 613 6.07 -32.18 -14.36
C PRO A 613 6.90 -31.14 -13.61
N GLY A 614 8.15 -30.94 -14.03
CA GLY A 614 9.03 -29.93 -13.42
C GLY A 614 8.71 -28.54 -13.93
N SER A 615 8.34 -27.61 -13.06
CA SER A 615 8.04 -26.22 -13.42
C SER A 615 9.26 -25.50 -13.97
N GLY A 616 9.14 -24.94 -15.18
CA GLY A 616 10.25 -24.24 -15.83
C GLY A 616 11.35 -25.19 -16.32
N THR A 617 11.00 -26.45 -16.58
CA THR A 617 11.91 -27.47 -17.10
C THR A 617 11.40 -28.08 -18.41
N LYS A 618 12.23 -28.93 -19.01
CA LYS A 618 11.90 -29.80 -20.15
C LYS A 618 11.84 -31.26 -19.73
N GLY A 619 11.28 -31.56 -18.56
CA GLY A 619 11.20 -32.92 -18.05
C GLY A 619 10.18 -33.13 -16.96
N ILE A 620 10.03 -34.40 -16.59
CA ILE A 620 9.14 -34.88 -15.54
C ILE A 620 9.98 -35.61 -14.50
N LEU A 621 9.74 -35.32 -13.23
CA LEU A 621 10.27 -36.09 -12.13
C LEU A 621 9.40 -37.33 -11.92
N ARG A 622 10.02 -38.51 -11.96
CA ARG A 622 9.39 -39.78 -11.58
C ARG A 622 9.91 -40.19 -10.22
N ILE A 623 9.01 -40.54 -9.30
CA ILE A 623 9.32 -41.03 -7.96
C ILE A 623 8.63 -42.38 -7.77
N SER A 624 9.40 -43.43 -7.52
CA SER A 624 8.89 -44.75 -7.14
C SER A 624 8.23 -44.65 -5.77
N LEU A 625 6.95 -45.03 -5.67
CA LEU A 625 6.23 -45.04 -4.40
C LEU A 625 6.47 -46.31 -3.57
N ILE A 626 7.28 -47.23 -4.09
CA ILE A 626 7.65 -48.50 -3.44
C ILE A 626 8.91 -48.32 -2.60
N ASP A 627 9.95 -47.70 -3.15
CA ASP A 627 11.27 -47.53 -2.52
C ASP A 627 11.72 -46.06 -2.41
N LEU A 628 10.90 -45.11 -2.85
CA LEU A 628 11.14 -43.66 -2.81
C LEU A 628 12.34 -43.19 -3.65
N SER A 629 12.85 -44.05 -4.54
CA SER A 629 13.84 -43.66 -5.55
C SER A 629 13.22 -42.69 -6.56
N TYR A 630 14.02 -41.76 -7.08
CA TYR A 630 13.55 -40.77 -8.05
C TYR A 630 14.52 -40.60 -9.22
N GLU A 631 13.98 -40.23 -10.37
CA GLU A 631 14.73 -39.92 -11.59
C GLU A 631 14.07 -38.75 -12.35
N PHE A 632 14.88 -37.97 -13.04
CA PHE A 632 14.39 -36.93 -13.95
C PHE A 632 14.36 -37.45 -15.38
N ILE A 633 13.20 -37.37 -16.01
CA ILE A 633 12.96 -37.84 -17.38
C ILE A 633 12.80 -36.62 -18.28
N SER A 634 13.85 -36.28 -19.01
CA SER A 634 13.78 -35.23 -20.03
C SER A 634 12.93 -35.66 -21.22
N TYR A 635 12.19 -34.73 -21.80
CA TYR A 635 11.44 -34.89 -23.04
C TYR A 635 11.89 -33.85 -24.08
N ALA A 636 11.65 -34.15 -25.35
CA ALA A 636 11.96 -33.22 -26.44
C ALA A 636 10.97 -32.05 -26.45
N SER A 637 11.46 -30.82 -26.20
CA SER A 637 10.69 -29.57 -26.28
C SER A 637 11.60 -28.40 -26.67
N ASP A 638 11.05 -27.41 -27.36
CA ASP A 638 11.72 -26.18 -27.77
C ASP A 638 11.87 -25.15 -26.63
N ARG A 639 11.05 -25.27 -25.58
CA ARG A 639 11.05 -24.38 -24.41
C ARG A 639 10.71 -25.14 -23.13
N ALA A 640 11.08 -24.56 -22.00
CA ALA A 640 10.55 -24.96 -20.71
C ALA A 640 9.06 -24.57 -20.60
N ASP A 641 8.27 -25.43 -19.97
CA ASP A 641 6.84 -25.22 -19.74
C ASP A 641 6.52 -25.44 -18.25
N CYS A 642 5.35 -25.00 -17.82
CA CYS A 642 4.80 -25.31 -16.49
C CYS A 642 3.40 -25.87 -16.67
N PHE A 643 3.11 -26.98 -15.97
CA PHE A 643 1.84 -27.67 -16.07
C PHE A 643 1.16 -27.73 -14.70
N ALA A 644 -0.09 -27.31 -14.65
CA ALA A 644 -0.86 -27.21 -13.42
C ALA A 644 -1.71 -28.45 -13.12
N ASP A 645 -1.95 -29.31 -14.12
CA ASP A 645 -2.61 -30.61 -13.93
C ASP A 645 -2.07 -31.67 -14.91
N ILE A 646 -2.26 -32.92 -14.54
CA ILE A 646 -1.81 -34.10 -15.29
C ILE A 646 -2.83 -35.23 -15.17
N ILE A 647 -3.18 -35.85 -16.29
CA ILE A 647 -4.02 -37.04 -16.37
C ILE A 647 -3.24 -38.14 -17.09
N ASN A 648 -3.21 -39.35 -16.53
CA ASN A 648 -2.60 -40.50 -17.18
C ASN A 648 -3.65 -41.35 -17.92
N GLN A 649 -3.28 -41.81 -19.10
CA GLN A 649 -3.96 -42.86 -19.87
C GLN A 649 -2.90 -43.72 -20.57
N ASP A 650 -2.81 -45.01 -20.23
CA ASP A 650 -2.03 -46.03 -20.96
C ASP A 650 -0.65 -45.55 -21.45
N GLU A 651 0.18 -45.06 -20.52
CA GLU A 651 1.54 -44.52 -20.77
C GLU A 651 1.63 -43.14 -21.45
N THR A 652 0.50 -42.52 -21.78
CA THR A 652 0.40 -41.13 -22.20
C THR A 652 -0.01 -40.23 -21.03
N LEU A 653 0.69 -39.11 -20.87
CA LEU A 653 0.41 -38.08 -19.89
C LEU A 653 -0.19 -36.85 -20.57
N TRP A 654 -1.42 -36.54 -20.22
CA TRP A 654 -2.18 -35.40 -20.72
C TRP A 654 -2.01 -34.23 -19.75
N LEU A 655 -1.55 -33.09 -20.26
CA LEU A 655 -0.99 -32.00 -19.48
C LEU A 655 -1.75 -30.70 -19.74
N ARG A 656 -2.20 -30.09 -18.64
CA ARG A 656 -2.84 -28.77 -18.65
C ARG A 656 -1.80 -27.69 -18.34
N PRO A 657 -1.67 -26.63 -19.16
CA PRO A 657 -0.73 -25.56 -18.88
C PRO A 657 -1.14 -24.80 -17.61
N ASP A 658 -0.15 -24.25 -16.91
CA ASP A 658 -0.39 -23.26 -15.85
C ASP A 658 -0.71 -21.90 -16.48
N GLY A 659 -1.92 -21.37 -16.23
CA GLY A 659 -2.41 -20.15 -16.87
C GLY A 659 -2.70 -20.32 -18.37
N SER A 660 -2.17 -19.40 -19.18
CA SER A 660 -2.36 -19.39 -20.63
C SER A 660 -1.24 -20.15 -21.35
N GLY A 661 -1.57 -21.17 -22.14
CA GLY A 661 -0.55 -22.03 -22.76
C GLY A 661 -1.11 -23.08 -23.71
N PHE A 662 -0.35 -24.17 -23.90
CA PHE A 662 -0.76 -25.29 -24.75
C PHE A 662 -1.19 -26.50 -23.92
N ILE A 663 -2.39 -27.00 -24.21
CA ILE A 663 -2.77 -28.36 -23.86
C ILE A 663 -1.82 -29.30 -24.59
N SER A 664 -1.18 -30.18 -23.85
CA SER A 664 -0.11 -31.03 -24.36
C SER A 664 -0.32 -32.48 -23.95
N LYS A 665 0.23 -33.42 -24.71
CA LYS A 665 0.34 -34.83 -24.32
C LYS A 665 1.79 -35.27 -24.41
N LEU A 666 2.23 -36.10 -23.48
CA LEU A 666 3.57 -36.67 -23.44
C LEU A 666 3.46 -38.19 -23.46
N ASP A 667 4.05 -38.80 -24.48
CA ASP A 667 4.23 -40.25 -24.51
C ASP A 667 5.50 -40.63 -23.73
N LEU A 668 5.34 -41.47 -22.69
CA LEU A 668 6.46 -41.85 -21.81
C LEU A 668 7.50 -42.76 -22.47
N ARG A 669 7.16 -43.47 -23.56
CA ARG A 669 8.09 -44.34 -24.30
C ARG A 669 8.97 -43.52 -25.23
N THR A 670 8.35 -42.65 -26.03
CA THR A 670 9.05 -41.83 -27.02
C THR A 670 9.67 -40.58 -26.40
N ARG A 671 9.16 -40.14 -25.25
CA ARG A 671 9.54 -38.89 -24.57
C ARG A 671 9.34 -37.65 -25.46
N ILE A 672 8.31 -37.70 -26.30
CA ILE A 672 7.91 -36.60 -27.17
C ILE A 672 6.71 -35.90 -26.55
N LEU A 673 6.86 -34.59 -26.34
CA LEU A 673 5.77 -33.72 -25.92
C LEU A 673 5.09 -33.14 -27.18
N GLU A 674 3.83 -33.47 -27.39
CA GLU A 674 3.02 -32.94 -28.48
C GLU A 674 2.05 -31.88 -27.98
N ARG A 675 1.99 -30.74 -28.67
CA ARG A 675 1.08 -29.63 -28.36
C ARG A 675 -0.16 -29.72 -29.24
N MET A 676 -1.33 -29.75 -28.62
CA MET A 676 -2.58 -30.00 -29.31
C MET A 676 -3.35 -28.72 -29.61
N GLY A 677 -3.53 -27.87 -28.60
CA GLY A 677 -4.32 -26.65 -28.73
C GLY A 677 -3.97 -25.61 -27.66
N LYS A 678 -4.21 -24.34 -27.96
CA LYS A 678 -4.03 -23.26 -27.00
C LYS A 678 -5.28 -23.05 -26.15
N ILE A 679 -5.06 -22.82 -24.87
CA ILE A 679 -6.09 -22.44 -23.91
C ILE A 679 -5.59 -21.23 -23.11
N ASN A 680 -6.46 -20.24 -22.90
CA ASN A 680 -6.14 -19.07 -22.10
C ASN A 680 -6.71 -19.23 -20.70
N GLU A 681 -5.97 -18.77 -19.68
CA GLU A 681 -6.37 -18.82 -18.27
C GLU A 681 -6.97 -20.18 -17.87
N SER A 682 -6.23 -21.24 -18.17
CA SER A 682 -6.68 -22.61 -17.91
C SER A 682 -6.92 -22.82 -16.42
N SER A 683 -8.01 -23.52 -16.09
CA SER A 683 -8.50 -23.66 -14.71
C SER A 683 -8.42 -25.09 -14.17
N SER A 684 -8.98 -26.04 -14.90
CA SER A 684 -9.14 -27.42 -14.46
C SER A 684 -9.18 -28.38 -15.63
N VAL A 685 -9.01 -29.66 -15.33
CA VAL A 685 -9.12 -30.77 -16.29
C VAL A 685 -9.78 -31.97 -15.62
N CYS A 686 -10.60 -32.71 -16.35
CA CYS A 686 -11.12 -34.00 -15.90
C CYS A 686 -11.22 -34.98 -17.06
N LYS A 687 -11.33 -36.26 -16.73
CA LYS A 687 -11.49 -37.36 -17.69
C LYS A 687 -12.75 -38.14 -17.36
N ILE A 688 -13.53 -38.44 -18.39
CA ILE A 688 -14.79 -39.20 -18.31
C ILE A 688 -15.08 -39.84 -19.67
N ASN A 689 -15.57 -41.08 -19.67
CA ASN A 689 -16.05 -41.78 -20.87
C ASN A 689 -15.11 -41.78 -22.10
N GLY A 690 -13.79 -41.89 -21.88
CA GLY A 690 -12.80 -41.91 -22.97
C GLY A 690 -12.43 -40.53 -23.53
N ASP A 691 -12.93 -39.46 -22.91
CA ASP A 691 -12.66 -38.08 -23.29
C ASP A 691 -11.99 -37.32 -22.13
N ILE A 692 -11.22 -36.29 -22.47
CA ILE A 692 -10.60 -35.35 -21.52
C ILE A 692 -11.14 -33.95 -21.78
N TYR A 693 -11.56 -33.28 -20.71
CA TYR A 693 -12.16 -31.96 -20.75
C TYR A 693 -11.23 -30.93 -20.11
N TYR A 694 -10.95 -29.84 -20.81
CA TYR A 694 -10.07 -28.75 -20.36
C TYR A 694 -10.84 -27.43 -20.28
N PHE A 695 -10.77 -26.79 -19.13
CA PHE A 695 -11.58 -25.62 -18.80
C PHE A 695 -10.73 -24.36 -18.66
N SER A 696 -11.39 -23.20 -18.80
CA SER A 696 -10.81 -21.87 -18.64
C SER A 696 -11.64 -21.03 -17.67
N VAL A 697 -10.99 -20.23 -16.83
CA VAL A 697 -11.67 -19.31 -15.90
C VAL A 697 -12.33 -18.13 -16.64
N THR A 698 -11.86 -17.80 -17.84
CA THR A 698 -12.28 -16.58 -18.56
C THR A 698 -12.98 -16.85 -19.88
N GLU A 699 -12.71 -17.99 -20.52
CA GLU A 699 -13.30 -18.29 -21.83
C GLU A 699 -14.72 -18.86 -21.67
N PRO A 700 -15.71 -18.39 -22.47
CA PRO A 700 -17.08 -18.92 -22.46
C PRO A 700 -17.19 -20.23 -23.28
N TYR A 701 -16.20 -21.09 -23.13
CA TYR A 701 -16.14 -22.43 -23.73
C TYR A 701 -15.07 -23.27 -23.02
N PHE A 702 -15.17 -24.58 -23.18
CA PHE A 702 -14.14 -25.53 -22.76
C PHE A 702 -13.83 -26.49 -23.91
N TYR A 703 -12.73 -27.21 -23.81
CA TYR A 703 -12.32 -28.17 -24.82
C TYR A 703 -12.63 -29.59 -24.39
N LYS A 704 -13.13 -30.39 -25.30
CA LYS A 704 -13.22 -31.85 -25.20
C LYS A 704 -12.19 -32.46 -26.15
N ILE A 705 -11.42 -33.42 -25.68
CA ILE A 705 -10.47 -34.18 -26.50
C ILE A 705 -10.78 -35.66 -26.36
N ASN A 706 -11.06 -36.34 -27.47
CA ASN A 706 -11.20 -37.78 -27.45
C ASN A 706 -9.82 -38.44 -27.35
N ILE A 707 -9.66 -39.40 -26.43
CA ILE A 707 -8.36 -40.01 -26.16
C ILE A 707 -7.86 -40.86 -27.34
N GLU A 708 -8.77 -41.53 -28.07
CA GLU A 708 -8.40 -42.46 -29.15
C GLU A 708 -8.21 -41.75 -30.49
N SER A 709 -9.15 -40.87 -30.87
CA SER A 709 -9.09 -40.15 -32.14
C SER A 709 -8.24 -38.87 -32.06
N GLU A 710 -7.96 -38.39 -30.85
CA GLU A 710 -7.30 -37.12 -30.55
C GLU A 710 -8.01 -35.88 -31.10
N GLU A 711 -9.28 -36.04 -31.50
CA GLU A 711 -10.11 -34.96 -31.98
C GLU A 711 -10.43 -33.99 -30.84
N MET A 712 -10.12 -32.71 -31.07
CA MET A 712 -10.37 -31.62 -30.13
C MET A 712 -11.56 -30.77 -30.58
N VAL A 713 -12.58 -30.70 -29.74
CA VAL A 713 -13.82 -29.96 -29.99
C VAL A 713 -14.01 -28.88 -28.93
N LYS A 714 -14.43 -27.69 -29.35
CA LYS A 714 -14.85 -26.61 -28.44
C LYS A 714 -16.32 -26.77 -28.08
N ILE A 715 -16.61 -26.75 -26.79
CA ILE A 715 -17.97 -26.82 -26.25
C ILE A 715 -18.30 -25.45 -25.63
N PRO A 716 -19.36 -24.77 -26.09
CA PRO A 716 -19.79 -23.49 -25.52
C PRO A 716 -20.17 -23.62 -24.03
N ALA A 717 -19.89 -22.56 -23.26
CA ALA A 717 -20.35 -22.39 -21.89
C ALA A 717 -20.89 -20.97 -21.70
N GLU A 718 -21.79 -20.77 -20.74
CA GLU A 718 -22.32 -19.41 -20.45
C GLU A 718 -21.23 -18.46 -19.93
N GLU A 719 -20.29 -19.00 -19.16
CA GLU A 719 -19.20 -18.26 -18.52
C GLU A 719 -18.01 -19.20 -18.26
N GLY A 720 -16.90 -18.64 -17.82
CA GLY A 720 -15.69 -19.40 -17.53
C GLY A 720 -15.83 -20.30 -16.30
N ILE A 721 -15.31 -21.52 -16.42
CA ILE A 721 -15.37 -22.58 -15.41
C ILE A 721 -14.07 -22.63 -14.62
N TYR A 722 -14.18 -22.75 -13.30
CA TYR A 722 -13.04 -22.71 -12.38
C TYR A 722 -12.64 -24.07 -11.82
N SER A 723 -13.61 -24.81 -11.29
CA SER A 723 -13.37 -26.13 -10.72
C SER A 723 -14.39 -27.13 -11.23
N VAL A 724 -13.96 -28.36 -11.46
CA VAL A 724 -14.79 -29.42 -12.00
C VAL A 724 -14.67 -30.71 -11.21
N CYS A 725 -15.74 -31.47 -11.17
CA CYS A 725 -15.78 -32.79 -10.56
C CYS A 725 -16.64 -33.74 -11.41
N PRO A 726 -16.04 -34.79 -11.99
CA PRO A 726 -16.82 -35.83 -12.64
C PRO A 726 -17.58 -36.66 -11.60
N ALA A 727 -18.88 -36.86 -11.81
CA ALA A 727 -19.76 -37.68 -10.98
C ALA A 727 -20.69 -38.50 -11.89
N GLY A 728 -20.41 -39.80 -12.02
CA GLY A 728 -21.12 -40.65 -12.99
C GLY A 728 -20.81 -40.24 -14.43
N ASP A 729 -21.85 -39.97 -15.22
CA ASP A 729 -21.77 -39.49 -16.62
C ASP A 729 -21.80 -37.95 -16.73
N GLU A 730 -21.80 -37.25 -15.59
CA GLU A 730 -21.91 -35.80 -15.51
C GLU A 730 -20.61 -35.16 -15.01
N ILE A 731 -20.40 -33.90 -15.38
CA ILE A 731 -19.35 -33.04 -14.85
C ILE A 731 -20.01 -31.87 -14.10
N LEU A 732 -19.85 -31.83 -12.79
CA LEU A 732 -20.22 -30.66 -11.99
C LEU A 732 -19.14 -29.61 -12.19
N MET A 733 -19.54 -28.39 -12.53
CA MET A 733 -18.68 -27.28 -12.89
C MET A 733 -19.04 -26.05 -12.06
N THR A 734 -18.08 -25.52 -11.32
CA THR A 734 -18.25 -24.29 -10.53
C THR A 734 -17.52 -23.15 -11.19
N THR A 735 -18.10 -21.96 -11.12
CA THR A 735 -17.52 -20.74 -11.69
C THR A 735 -16.82 -19.94 -10.61
N TYR A 736 -15.71 -19.30 -10.98
CA TYR A 736 -14.95 -18.51 -10.01
C TYR A 736 -15.68 -17.23 -9.62
N LEU A 737 -16.15 -16.47 -10.63
CA LEU A 737 -16.65 -15.11 -10.46
C LEU A 737 -18.05 -15.07 -9.86
N THR A 738 -18.94 -15.95 -10.35
CA THR A 738 -20.35 -15.96 -9.95
C THR A 738 -20.65 -16.96 -8.84
N GLY A 739 -19.80 -17.97 -8.62
CA GLY A 739 -20.06 -19.05 -7.67
C GLY A 739 -21.25 -19.93 -8.09
N ASN A 740 -21.61 -19.91 -9.37
CA ASN A 740 -22.68 -20.72 -9.93
C ASN A 740 -22.22 -22.18 -10.06
N LEU A 741 -23.17 -23.11 -9.93
CA LEU A 741 -22.98 -24.50 -10.29
C LEU A 741 -23.66 -24.78 -11.64
N TYR A 742 -22.91 -25.43 -12.51
CA TYR A 742 -23.37 -25.99 -13.76
C TYR A 742 -23.15 -27.50 -13.73
N VAL A 743 -24.00 -28.24 -14.43
CA VAL A 743 -23.88 -29.69 -14.62
C VAL A 743 -23.84 -29.94 -16.10
N PHE A 744 -22.76 -30.55 -16.59
CA PHE A 744 -22.61 -30.93 -17.98
C PHE A 744 -22.76 -32.44 -18.10
N ASP A 745 -23.81 -32.87 -18.80
CA ASP A 745 -24.05 -34.28 -19.11
C ASP A 745 -23.20 -34.66 -20.34
N THR A 746 -22.30 -35.61 -20.16
CA THR A 746 -21.35 -35.99 -21.22
C THR A 746 -21.95 -36.88 -22.31
N VAL A 747 -23.16 -37.40 -22.10
CA VAL A 747 -23.90 -38.25 -23.03
C VAL A 747 -24.82 -37.41 -23.90
N SER A 748 -25.65 -36.56 -23.28
CA SER A 748 -26.55 -35.65 -24.00
C SER A 748 -25.85 -34.42 -24.57
N MET A 749 -24.66 -34.09 -24.04
CA MET A 749 -23.89 -32.88 -24.34
C MET A 749 -24.63 -31.59 -23.97
N GLU A 750 -25.56 -31.67 -23.01
CA GLU A 750 -26.32 -30.53 -22.51
C GLU A 750 -25.72 -29.98 -21.20
N THR A 751 -25.87 -28.67 -20.98
CA THR A 751 -25.47 -28.02 -19.74
C THR A 751 -26.70 -27.52 -19.00
N LEU A 752 -26.84 -27.90 -17.74
CA LEU A 752 -27.86 -27.40 -16.82
C LEU A 752 -27.23 -26.41 -15.84
N LYS A 753 -27.82 -25.21 -15.72
CA LYS A 753 -27.49 -24.28 -14.64
C LYS A 753 -28.31 -24.62 -13.40
N VAL A 754 -27.65 -24.75 -12.26
CA VAL A 754 -28.26 -25.10 -10.99
C VAL A 754 -28.12 -23.94 -10.01
N GLU A 755 -29.27 -23.43 -9.52
CA GLU A 755 -29.26 -22.45 -8.45
C GLU A 755 -28.98 -23.15 -7.11
N MET A 756 -27.77 -22.95 -6.61
CA MET A 756 -27.33 -23.43 -5.31
C MET A 756 -27.71 -22.42 -4.23
N THR A 757 -28.67 -22.75 -3.36
CA THR A 757 -29.06 -21.88 -2.25
C THR A 757 -28.53 -22.42 -0.92
N LEU A 758 -27.59 -21.71 -0.29
CA LEU A 758 -27.24 -21.91 1.11
C LEU A 758 -28.34 -21.29 1.99
N LYS A 759 -28.94 -22.07 2.89
CA LYS A 759 -29.87 -21.51 3.87
C LYS A 759 -29.08 -20.73 4.93
N GLU A 760 -29.50 -19.50 5.23
CA GLU A 760 -28.78 -18.60 6.16
C GLU A 760 -28.53 -19.22 7.54
N ASN A 761 -29.41 -20.12 8.00
CA ASN A 761 -29.32 -20.78 9.32
C ASN A 761 -28.34 -21.97 9.37
N ASP A 762 -27.84 -22.45 8.24
CA ASP A 762 -26.99 -23.65 8.18
C ASP A 762 -25.50 -23.33 8.36
N ILE A 763 -25.12 -22.05 8.40
CA ILE A 763 -23.74 -21.59 8.61
C ILE A 763 -23.68 -20.95 10.00
N LEU A 764 -22.69 -21.34 10.81
CA LEU A 764 -22.44 -20.72 12.12
C LEU A 764 -22.39 -19.19 12.02
N GLU A 765 -22.92 -18.48 13.02
CA GLU A 765 -22.66 -17.06 13.21
C GLU A 765 -21.17 -16.87 13.51
N GLN A 766 -20.35 -16.69 12.46
CA GLN A 766 -18.97 -16.22 12.66
C GLN A 766 -18.99 -14.74 13.01
N ASN A 767 -17.99 -14.33 13.78
CA ASN A 767 -17.83 -12.95 14.20
C ASN A 767 -17.15 -12.17 13.06
N ASP A 768 -17.85 -11.94 11.95
CA ASP A 768 -17.32 -11.27 10.75
C ASP A 768 -16.71 -9.87 11.05
N TRP A 769 -17.06 -9.28 12.19
CA TRP A 769 -16.47 -8.04 12.71
C TRP A 769 -15.10 -8.23 13.35
N GLU A 770 -14.79 -9.40 13.89
CA GLU A 770 -13.42 -9.80 14.22
C GLU A 770 -12.58 -9.91 12.96
N MET A 771 -13.08 -10.43 11.82
CA MET A 771 -12.36 -10.37 10.53
C MET A 771 -12.00 -8.93 10.13
N LEU A 772 -13.02 -8.07 10.06
CA LEU A 772 -12.88 -6.64 9.79
C LEU A 772 -12.11 -5.89 10.89
N ARG A 773 -11.72 -6.54 11.99
CA ARG A 773 -10.98 -5.96 13.13
C ARG A 773 -9.56 -6.51 13.27
N CYS A 774 -9.30 -7.80 13.07
CA CYS A 774 -7.97 -8.38 12.95
C CYS A 774 -7.21 -7.69 11.82
N ILE A 775 -7.91 -7.43 10.72
CA ILE A 775 -7.39 -6.66 9.58
C ILE A 775 -7.10 -5.19 9.96
N ARG A 776 -7.78 -4.61 10.97
CA ARG A 776 -7.41 -3.29 11.52
C ARG A 776 -6.08 -3.33 12.27
N GLU A 777 -5.73 -4.43 12.93
CA GLU A 777 -4.46 -4.54 13.67
C GLU A 777 -3.25 -4.62 12.73
N TYR A 778 -3.46 -5.05 11.48
CA TYR A 778 -2.43 -5.15 10.45
C TYR A 778 -2.48 -4.03 9.40
N ASN A 779 -3.30 -2.99 9.62
CA ASN A 779 -3.55 -1.91 8.66
C ASN A 779 -3.93 -2.43 7.25
N GLN A 780 -4.81 -3.43 7.20
CA GLN A 780 -5.29 -4.07 5.98
C GLN A 780 -6.75 -3.70 5.68
N TYR A 781 -7.26 -4.09 4.51
CA TYR A 781 -8.67 -3.98 4.12
C TYR A 781 -9.18 -5.37 3.71
N VAL A 782 -10.51 -5.57 3.74
CA VAL A 782 -11.12 -6.82 3.26
C VAL A 782 -11.55 -6.65 1.81
N SER A 783 -11.32 -7.65 0.96
CA SER A 783 -11.92 -7.67 -0.38
C SER A 783 -13.33 -8.26 -0.33
N GLU A 784 -14.26 -7.63 -1.05
CA GLU A 784 -15.63 -8.08 -1.19
C GLU A 784 -15.68 -9.47 -1.81
N SER A 785 -16.49 -10.31 -1.20
CA SER A 785 -16.45 -11.74 -1.36
C SER A 785 -17.86 -12.32 -1.27
N GLY A 786 -18.00 -13.63 -1.49
CA GLY A 786 -19.27 -14.33 -1.29
C GLY A 786 -19.74 -14.29 0.18
N TYR A 787 -18.83 -14.09 1.11
CA TYR A 787 -19.06 -14.14 2.56
C TYR A 787 -19.04 -12.75 3.22
N VAL A 788 -18.05 -11.91 2.93
CA VAL A 788 -17.95 -10.52 3.43
C VAL A 788 -18.39 -9.55 2.34
N ASN A 789 -19.54 -8.91 2.53
CA ASN A 789 -20.17 -8.07 1.51
C ASN A 789 -20.90 -6.83 2.09
N LEU A 790 -21.51 -6.04 1.22
CA LEU A 790 -22.23 -4.82 1.56
C LEU A 790 -23.29 -4.96 2.66
N LYS A 791 -24.06 -6.06 2.66
CA LYS A 791 -25.10 -6.32 3.66
C LYS A 791 -24.50 -6.35 5.07
N LYS A 792 -23.35 -7.01 5.22
CA LYS A 792 -22.64 -7.13 6.50
C LYS A 792 -22.14 -5.78 7.02
N ILE A 793 -21.57 -4.96 6.14
CA ILE A 793 -21.14 -3.60 6.49
C ILE A 793 -22.31 -2.74 6.96
N LEU A 794 -23.47 -2.87 6.32
CA LEU A 794 -24.64 -2.05 6.63
C LEU A 794 -25.34 -2.46 7.93
N GLU A 795 -25.50 -3.76 8.18
CA GLU A 795 -26.31 -4.28 9.30
C GLU A 795 -25.52 -4.47 10.60
N GLY A 796 -24.22 -4.76 10.52
CA GLY A 796 -23.50 -5.28 11.68
C GLY A 796 -23.14 -4.23 12.76
N ASN A 797 -22.82 -4.64 13.99
CA ASN A 797 -22.70 -3.71 15.12
C ASN A 797 -21.31 -3.07 15.19
N LEU A 798 -21.17 -1.86 14.65
CA LEU A 798 -19.92 -1.08 14.56
C LEU A 798 -19.38 -0.52 15.90
N LYS A 799 -19.86 -0.98 17.06
CA LYS A 799 -19.45 -0.40 18.35
C LYS A 799 -17.94 -0.54 18.57
N ASN A 800 -17.23 0.54 18.26
CA ASN A 800 -15.79 0.69 18.40
C ASN A 800 -15.44 0.82 19.89
N LYS A 801 -15.42 -0.30 20.63
CA LYS A 801 -15.15 -0.31 22.08
C LYS A 801 -13.74 0.19 22.42
N ASN A 802 -12.82 0.21 21.46
CA ASN A 802 -11.39 0.49 21.67
C ASN A 802 -10.85 1.72 20.92
N ARG A 803 -11.64 2.78 20.71
CA ARG A 803 -11.06 4.08 20.29
C ARG A 803 -10.05 4.63 21.33
N LYS A 804 -9.96 4.02 22.52
CA LYS A 804 -9.26 4.58 23.70
C LYS A 804 -7.91 3.97 24.09
N GLN A 805 -7.32 3.01 23.36
CA GLN A 805 -6.05 2.41 23.82
C GLN A 805 -4.95 2.17 22.77
N GLY A 806 -5.13 2.57 21.51
CA GLY A 806 -4.09 2.38 20.47
C GLY A 806 -4.03 3.46 19.39
N ALA A 807 -5.07 4.28 19.24
CA ALA A 807 -4.96 5.53 18.50
C ALA A 807 -4.12 6.50 19.34
N GLY A 808 -2.80 6.40 19.25
CA GLY A 808 -1.99 7.59 19.50
C GLY A 808 -2.55 8.67 18.58
N ASN A 809 -2.83 9.87 19.11
CA ASN A 809 -2.93 11.05 18.25
C ASN A 809 -1.76 10.95 17.27
N SER A 810 -2.01 10.74 15.97
CA SER A 810 -0.91 10.81 15.04
C SER A 810 -0.48 12.27 15.11
N ASP A 811 0.75 12.43 15.56
CA ASP A 811 1.39 13.72 15.83
C ASP A 811 2.62 13.81 14.91
N CYS A 812 2.42 13.40 13.66
CA CYS A 812 3.49 13.31 12.67
C CYS A 812 4.05 14.71 12.42
N GLY A 813 3.17 15.70 12.27
CA GLY A 813 3.51 17.11 12.09
C GLY A 813 4.45 17.64 13.18
N LYS A 814 4.10 17.44 14.45
CA LYS A 814 4.95 17.86 15.57
C LYS A 814 6.26 17.10 15.63
N LYS A 815 6.25 15.77 15.42
CA LYS A 815 7.48 14.97 15.38
C LYS A 815 8.42 15.43 14.27
N ILE A 816 7.88 15.79 13.10
CA ILE A 816 8.66 16.33 11.99
C ILE A 816 9.24 17.70 12.37
N HIS A 817 8.42 18.59 12.93
CA HIS A 817 8.87 19.91 13.40
C HIS A 817 10.00 19.79 14.44
N GLU A 818 9.79 19.03 15.51
CA GLU A 818 10.78 18.79 16.57
C GLU A 818 12.07 18.16 16.03
N ASN A 819 11.96 17.20 15.09
CA ASN A 819 13.12 16.57 14.48
C ASN A 819 13.91 17.55 13.62
N MET A 820 13.25 18.36 12.78
CA MET A 820 13.94 19.31 11.91
C MET A 820 14.54 20.46 12.71
N LYS A 821 13.84 20.97 13.73
CA LYS A 821 14.37 21.98 14.67
C LYS A 821 15.64 21.49 15.34
N GLY A 822 15.64 20.26 15.88
CA GLY A 822 16.80 19.66 16.54
C GLY A 822 17.98 19.32 15.62
N LEU A 823 17.82 19.38 14.29
CA LEU A 823 18.94 19.26 13.34
C LEU A 823 19.62 20.61 13.05
N ILE A 824 18.93 21.72 13.30
CA ILE A 824 19.40 23.09 13.06
C ILE A 824 20.04 23.70 14.31
N GLU A 825 19.51 23.36 15.50
CA GLU A 825 20.06 23.71 16.83
C GLU A 825 21.31 22.88 17.16
#